data_AF-A0AAE1J9J6-F1
#
_entry.id   AF-A0AAE1J9J6-F1
#
_cell.length_a   1.000
_cell.length_b   1.000
_cell.length_c   1.000
_cell.angle_alpha   90.00
_cell.angle_beta   90.00
_cell.angle_gamma   90.00
#
_symmetry.space_group_name_H-M   'P 1'
#
loop_
_entity.id
_entity.type
_entity.pdbx_description
1 polymer ?
#
loop_
_entity_poly.entity_id
_entity_poly.type
_entity_poly.pdbx_seq_one_letter_code
_entity_poly.pdbx_strand_id
1 'polypeptide(L)'
;MASSEGFLTDEQREMLKNAINNVENLSSSPKSPTSFVADHQIKAPAGSKAQTAGIAVRHVRRSHSGKFVRVKKDGAGGKGTWGKLLDTDGESHIDRKDPNYDSGEEPYRLVGSTVTDPLDEFKKAVVSTIEEYFSTSDVELAASDLRELGSSEYYPYFIKRLVSMAMDRHDKEKEMASVLLSALYADVISPAQIRDGFFMLLESADDLAVDILDAVDILALFLARAVVDDILPPAFLTRAKKALPESSKGVQVIQTAEKSYLSAPHHAELVERRWGGSTHITVEEVKKKISDLLKEYVGSGDTVEACRCIRELGVSFFHHEVVKRALVVAMENRSAESSMLKLLREAAEEGLISSSQMVKGFSRLAEGLDDLALDIPSAKTLFQSLVPRAISEGWLDASFLKPSGEDGDVPVEDEKVRNYKKEAVTIIHEYFLSDDIPELIRSLEDLGEPEFNPIFLKKLITLAMDRKNREKEMASVLLSALHIEIFSTEDIVNGFVMLLESAEDTALDILDASNELALFLARAVIDDVLAPLNLEEIGSGLPPKCSGSETVRMARSLIGARHAGERLLRCWGGGTGWAVEDAKDKIMKLLEEYESGGVVSEACQCIRDLGMPFFNHEVVKKALVMAMEKKNDRMLDLLQECFSEGLITINQMTKGFTRIKDGLDDLALDIPNAREKFAFYVEYATNKGWLLASFDSPDA
;
A
#
# COMPACT_ATOMS: atom_id res chain seq x y z
N MET A 1 -47.69 22.02 30.40
CA MET A 1 -46.72 22.91 31.09
C MET A 1 -45.38 22.20 31.02
N ALA A 2 -44.33 22.86 30.54
CA ALA A 2 -42.98 22.29 30.49
C ALA A 2 -42.10 23.09 31.46
N SER A 3 -41.44 22.40 32.38
CA SER A 3 -40.51 22.99 33.35
C SER A 3 -39.12 23.07 32.73
N SER A 4 -38.61 24.30 32.58
CA SER A 4 -37.28 24.57 32.07
C SER A 4 -36.25 24.55 33.20
N GLU A 5 -35.49 23.47 33.32
CA GLU A 5 -34.23 23.47 34.09
C GLU A 5 -33.06 23.41 33.09
N GLY A 6 -32.25 24.46 33.09
CA GLY A 6 -31.14 24.63 32.16
C GLY A 6 -29.88 23.92 32.66
N PHE A 7 -29.10 23.36 31.73
CA PHE A 7 -27.91 22.52 31.94
C PHE A 7 -26.72 23.15 32.71
N LEU A 8 -26.86 24.37 33.23
CA LEU A 8 -25.80 25.11 33.91
C LEU A 8 -26.33 25.77 35.18
N THR A 9 -25.64 25.54 36.30
CA THR A 9 -25.93 26.21 37.58
C THR A 9 -25.64 27.71 37.49
N ASP A 10 -26.24 28.51 38.38
CA ASP A 10 -26.04 29.97 38.34
C ASP A 10 -24.59 30.37 38.61
N GLU A 11 -23.85 29.61 39.43
CA GLU A 11 -22.41 29.78 39.65
C GLU A 11 -21.59 29.56 38.38
N GLN A 12 -21.90 28.51 37.59
CA GLN A 12 -21.26 28.26 36.29
C GLN A 12 -21.57 29.38 35.29
N ARG A 13 -22.80 29.92 35.35
CA ARG A 13 -23.25 31.03 34.50
C ARG A 13 -22.58 32.36 34.88
N GLU A 14 -22.24 32.56 36.14
CA GLU A 14 -21.49 33.71 36.64
C GLU A 14 -19.98 33.60 36.33
N MET A 15 -19.37 32.41 36.47
CA MET A 15 -18.00 32.17 36.03
C MET A 15 -17.81 32.45 34.53
N LEU A 16 -18.76 32.05 33.68
CA LEU A 16 -18.70 32.32 32.24
C LEU A 16 -18.76 33.83 31.93
N LYS A 17 -19.61 34.60 32.62
CA LYS A 17 -19.67 36.06 32.49
C LYS A 17 -18.37 36.75 32.92
N ASN A 18 -17.76 36.27 34.01
CA ASN A 18 -16.48 36.80 34.50
C ASN A 18 -15.32 36.47 33.55
N ALA A 19 -15.36 35.33 32.86
CA ALA A 19 -14.39 35.00 31.81
C ALA A 19 -14.52 35.94 30.60
N ILE A 20 -15.75 36.19 30.12
CA ILE A 20 -16.02 37.07 28.96
C ILE A 20 -15.55 38.51 29.24
N ASN A 21 -15.90 39.09 30.40
CA ASN A 21 -15.50 40.44 30.79
C ASN A 21 -13.97 40.63 30.94
N ASN A 22 -13.22 39.55 31.21
CA ASN A 22 -11.75 39.62 31.30
C ASN A 22 -11.06 39.51 29.93
N VAL A 23 -11.71 38.96 28.91
CA VAL A 23 -11.16 38.88 27.54
C VAL A 23 -11.23 40.24 26.83
N GLU A 24 -12.31 41.01 27.03
CA GLU A 24 -12.45 42.34 26.40
C GLU A 24 -11.37 43.34 26.88
N ASN A 25 -10.90 43.21 28.13
CA ASN A 25 -9.94 44.14 28.75
C ASN A 25 -8.46 43.93 28.35
N LEU A 26 -8.13 42.90 27.57
CA LEU A 26 -6.75 42.67 27.08
C LEU A 26 -6.52 43.12 25.63
N SER A 27 -7.53 43.72 24.98
CA SER A 27 -7.47 44.20 23.59
C SER A 27 -7.00 45.65 23.43
N SER A 28 -6.04 46.12 24.24
CA SER A 28 -5.36 47.40 23.97
C SER A 28 -3.88 47.44 24.39
N SER A 29 -3.00 47.63 23.41
CA SER A 29 -1.62 48.09 23.59
C SER A 29 -1.15 48.86 22.36
N PRO A 30 -0.21 49.82 22.52
CA PRO A 30 -0.31 51.08 21.78
C PRO A 30 0.53 51.16 20.49
N LYS A 31 0.11 52.06 19.59
CA LYS A 31 0.82 52.44 18.37
C LYS A 31 1.98 53.42 18.64
N SER A 32 2.92 53.45 17.69
CA SER A 32 3.73 54.61 17.20
C SER A 32 5.22 54.61 17.57
N PRO A 33 6.12 55.28 16.80
CA PRO A 33 5.94 55.90 15.47
C PRO A 33 6.99 55.49 14.41
N THR A 34 6.77 55.91 13.16
CA THR A 34 7.76 55.86 12.06
C THR A 34 8.44 57.21 11.83
N SER A 35 9.67 57.14 11.26
CA SER A 35 10.48 58.21 10.64
C SER A 35 11.18 59.24 11.54
N PHE A 36 12.49 59.41 11.34
CA PHE A 36 13.08 60.64 10.74
C PHE A 36 14.57 60.42 10.35
N VAL A 37 14.88 60.75 9.08
CA VAL A 37 16.14 61.29 8.52
C VAL A 37 17.45 60.46 8.47
N ALA A 38 18.02 60.54 7.26
CA ALA A 38 19.35 60.19 6.73
C ALA A 38 20.56 60.39 7.68
N ASP A 39 21.70 59.70 7.48
CA ASP A 39 22.66 60.16 6.46
C ASP A 39 23.66 59.11 5.92
N HIS A 40 24.28 59.50 4.80
CA HIS A 40 25.16 58.75 3.88
C HIS A 40 26.47 58.10 4.41
N GLN A 41 27.01 57.21 3.53
CA GLN A 41 28.40 56.68 3.40
C GLN A 41 28.71 55.33 4.13
N ILE A 42 29.49 54.36 3.59
CA ILE A 42 30.26 54.27 2.32
C ILE A 42 30.56 52.81 1.83
N LYS A 43 30.83 52.65 0.50
CA LYS A 43 31.52 51.57 -0.27
C LYS A 43 31.58 50.08 0.18
N ALA A 44 31.31 49.21 -0.80
CA ALA A 44 31.98 47.90 -0.95
C ALA A 44 33.37 48.03 -1.61
N PRO A 45 34.25 47.02 -1.53
CA PRO A 45 34.44 46.18 -2.72
C PRO A 45 34.68 44.66 -2.44
N ALA A 46 34.72 43.87 -3.52
CA ALA A 46 34.86 42.41 -3.52
C ALA A 46 36.33 41.90 -3.56
N GLY A 47 36.56 40.59 -3.34
CA GLY A 47 37.76 39.92 -3.87
C GLY A 47 38.33 38.67 -3.15
N SER A 48 37.91 37.48 -3.57
CA SER A 48 38.73 36.27 -3.87
C SER A 48 39.72 35.60 -2.87
N LYS A 49 39.61 34.24 -2.82
CA LYS A 49 40.65 33.18 -2.70
C LYS A 49 41.34 32.82 -1.35
N ALA A 50 40.94 31.65 -0.83
CA ALA A 50 41.73 30.43 -0.52
C ALA A 50 42.83 30.33 0.59
N GLN A 51 42.74 29.19 1.30
CA GLN A 51 43.79 28.31 1.89
C GLN A 51 44.40 28.49 3.32
N THR A 52 44.17 27.43 4.13
CA THR A 52 45.03 26.75 5.15
C THR A 52 45.51 27.39 6.48
N ALA A 53 45.06 26.75 7.57
CA ALA A 53 45.80 26.26 8.77
C ALA A 53 46.49 27.20 9.79
N GLY A 54 46.31 26.89 11.11
CA GLY A 54 47.38 27.10 12.12
C GLY A 54 47.08 27.89 13.42
N ILE A 55 46.37 27.28 14.39
CA ILE A 55 46.56 27.33 15.87
C ILE A 55 47.24 28.57 16.53
N ALA A 56 46.52 29.31 17.43
CA ALA A 56 46.91 29.52 18.86
C ALA A 56 46.11 30.61 19.66
N VAL A 57 45.20 30.15 20.55
CA VAL A 57 44.93 30.57 21.95
C VAL A 57 45.17 32.03 22.44
N ARG A 58 44.10 32.73 22.94
CA ARG A 58 43.97 33.17 24.37
C ARG A 58 42.59 33.80 24.76
N HIS A 59 42.12 33.37 25.95
CA HIS A 59 40.96 33.75 26.80
C HIS A 59 40.32 35.16 26.67
N VAL A 60 39.02 35.39 26.99
CA VAL A 60 38.47 35.47 28.38
C VAL A 60 36.91 35.39 28.50
N ARG A 61 36.43 34.45 29.35
CA ARG A 61 35.24 34.40 30.27
C ARG A 61 33.75 34.60 29.85
N ARG A 62 32.98 33.55 30.20
CA ARG A 62 31.63 33.48 30.87
C ARG A 62 30.39 33.93 30.05
N SER A 63 29.21 33.33 30.21
CA SER A 63 28.59 32.68 31.40
C SER A 63 27.88 31.33 31.14
N HIS A 64 27.48 30.63 32.21
CA HIS A 64 27.07 29.21 32.21
C HIS A 64 25.57 28.95 32.03
N SER A 65 25.26 27.77 31.46
CA SER A 65 23.99 27.05 31.67
C SER A 65 23.85 26.57 33.13
N GLY A 66 22.76 26.93 33.80
CA GLY A 66 22.46 26.45 35.16
C GLY A 66 21.79 25.07 35.17
N LYS A 67 22.53 24.01 35.51
CA LYS A 67 21.93 22.74 35.96
C LYS A 67 21.64 22.84 37.45
N PHE A 68 20.40 22.58 37.87
CA PHE A 68 20.06 22.45 39.29
C PHE A 68 20.74 21.22 39.90
N VAL A 69 21.42 21.43 41.03
CA VAL A 69 22.10 20.38 41.80
C VAL A 69 21.14 19.85 42.87
N ARG A 70 20.61 18.64 42.70
CA ARG A 70 19.79 17.97 43.73
C ARG A 70 20.73 17.35 44.78
N VAL A 71 20.82 17.98 45.95
CA VAL A 71 21.63 17.46 47.07
C VAL A 71 20.95 16.22 47.65
N LYS A 72 21.67 15.10 47.71
CA LYS A 72 21.14 13.81 48.17
C LYS A 72 20.92 13.83 49.69
N LYS A 73 19.65 13.85 50.13
CA LYS A 73 19.23 13.94 51.54
C LYS A 73 19.25 12.58 52.27
N ASP A 74 20.24 11.74 51.98
CA ASP A 74 20.53 10.51 52.73
C ASP A 74 21.80 10.70 53.55
N GLY A 75 21.64 10.92 54.86
CA GLY A 75 22.71 11.35 55.74
C GLY A 75 23.77 10.28 56.05
N ALA A 76 25.02 10.60 55.73
CA ALA A 76 26.26 10.22 56.44
C ALA A 76 26.19 9.08 57.48
N GLY A 77 26.48 7.85 57.05
CA GLY A 77 26.82 6.74 57.94
C GLY A 77 28.24 6.87 58.53
N GLY A 78 28.42 7.76 59.50
CA GLY A 78 29.69 8.02 60.20
C GLY A 78 29.65 7.63 61.68
N LYS A 79 30.76 7.11 62.22
CA LYS A 79 30.89 6.76 63.66
C LYS A 79 30.68 8.01 64.53
N GLY A 80 29.66 7.96 65.39
CA GLY A 80 29.32 9.03 66.34
C GLY A 80 27.91 9.60 66.18
N THR A 81 27.19 9.26 65.10
CA THR A 81 25.81 9.74 64.86
C THR A 81 24.78 8.79 65.47
N TRP A 82 23.76 9.35 66.12
CA TRP A 82 22.66 8.60 66.74
C TRP A 82 21.81 7.91 65.66
N GLY A 83 21.50 6.63 65.87
CA GLY A 83 20.77 5.81 64.90
C GLY A 83 19.33 6.26 64.66
N LYS A 84 18.79 5.90 63.48
CA LYS A 84 17.41 6.20 63.06
C LYS A 84 16.41 5.65 64.10
N LEU A 85 15.68 6.55 64.76
CA LEU A 85 14.79 6.22 65.87
C LEU A 85 13.32 6.45 65.44
N LEU A 86 12.52 5.39 65.58
CA LEU A 86 11.05 5.31 65.48
C LEU A 86 10.41 5.57 64.11
N ASP A 87 9.63 4.58 63.65
CA ASP A 87 8.51 4.81 62.75
C ASP A 87 7.50 5.76 63.41
N THR A 88 7.02 6.72 62.63
CA THR A 88 5.85 7.52 62.96
C THR A 88 5.00 7.65 61.69
N ASP A 89 3.94 6.84 61.61
CA ASP A 89 2.91 6.96 60.59
C ASP A 89 2.15 8.29 60.78
N GLY A 90 2.66 9.34 60.15
CA GLY A 90 2.02 10.64 60.07
C GLY A 90 1.96 11.09 58.62
N GLU A 91 0.74 11.21 58.08
CA GLU A 91 0.51 11.81 56.76
C GLU A 91 1.06 13.24 56.75
N SER A 92 2.08 13.50 55.93
CA SER A 92 2.71 14.81 55.82
C SER A 92 1.86 15.72 54.95
N HIS A 93 1.09 16.59 55.59
CA HIS A 93 0.25 17.55 54.89
C HIS A 93 1.14 18.69 54.33
N ILE A 94 1.26 18.77 53.00
CA ILE A 94 2.08 19.80 52.33
C ILE A 94 1.39 21.16 52.46
N ASP A 95 2.04 22.14 53.09
CA ASP A 95 1.56 23.52 53.17
C ASP A 95 2.09 24.36 51.99
N ARG A 96 1.18 24.83 51.15
CA ARG A 96 1.45 25.72 50.00
C ARG A 96 1.95 27.12 50.40
N LYS A 97 2.02 27.43 51.70
CA LYS A 97 2.56 28.70 52.24
C LYS A 97 3.93 28.53 52.91
N ASP A 98 4.52 27.34 52.91
CA ASP A 98 5.90 27.15 53.37
C ASP A 98 6.88 27.87 52.42
N PRO A 99 7.81 28.73 52.90
CA PRO A 99 8.85 29.36 52.08
C PRO A 99 9.77 28.39 51.32
N ASN A 100 9.76 27.11 51.67
CA ASN A 100 10.55 26.04 51.06
C ASN A 100 9.67 24.99 50.35
N TYR A 101 8.42 25.33 50.02
CA TYR A 101 7.50 24.51 49.21
C TYR A 101 8.05 24.28 47.79
N ASP A 102 8.11 23.01 47.38
CA ASP A 102 8.38 22.61 45.99
C ASP A 102 7.11 22.02 45.38
N SER A 103 6.62 22.63 44.30
CA SER A 103 5.45 22.14 43.55
C SER A 103 5.65 20.75 42.93
N GLY A 104 6.90 20.28 42.81
CA GLY A 104 7.23 18.93 42.35
C GLY A 104 7.01 17.82 43.40
N GLU A 105 6.66 18.17 44.65
CA GLU A 105 6.32 17.20 45.71
C GLU A 105 4.80 16.97 45.84
N GLU A 106 3.95 17.68 45.08
CA GLU A 106 2.51 17.38 45.05
C GLU A 106 2.23 16.02 44.35
N PRO A 107 1.38 15.14 44.92
CA PRO A 107 0.97 13.92 44.24
C PRO A 107 0.31 14.23 42.90
N TYR A 108 0.85 13.67 41.81
CA TYR A 108 0.35 13.86 40.45
C TYR A 108 -1.14 13.51 40.37
N ARG A 109 -2.00 14.53 40.35
CA ARG A 109 -3.36 14.37 39.85
C ARG A 109 -3.22 14.02 38.37
N LEU A 110 -3.69 12.83 37.99
CA LEU A 110 -3.92 12.47 36.60
C LEU A 110 -4.98 13.42 36.03
N VAL A 111 -4.53 14.56 35.50
CA VAL A 111 -5.34 15.42 34.64
C VAL A 111 -5.58 14.61 33.38
N GLY A 112 -6.84 14.23 33.16
CA GLY A 112 -7.23 13.42 32.01
C GLY A 112 -6.86 14.09 30.69
N SER A 113 -6.79 13.26 29.64
CA SER A 113 -6.56 13.59 28.22
C SER A 113 -6.56 15.08 27.89
N THR A 114 -5.45 15.58 27.34
CA THR A 114 -5.48 16.81 26.56
C THR A 114 -6.64 16.74 25.57
N VAL A 115 -7.52 17.74 25.60
CA VAL A 115 -8.56 17.88 24.57
C VAL A 115 -7.83 18.06 23.25
N THR A 116 -7.89 17.05 22.40
CA THR A 116 -7.34 17.11 21.05
C THR A 116 -8.14 18.13 20.25
N ASP A 117 -7.44 19.02 19.55
CA ASP A 117 -8.07 19.92 18.59
C ASP A 117 -8.62 19.06 17.44
N PRO A 118 -9.92 19.16 17.07
CA PRO A 118 -10.48 18.45 15.92
C PRO A 118 -9.66 18.63 14.64
N LEU A 119 -9.01 19.78 14.46
CA LEU A 119 -8.11 20.02 13.33
C LEU A 119 -6.84 19.15 13.39
N ASP A 120 -6.28 18.89 14.57
CA ASP A 120 -5.09 18.04 14.71
C ASP A 120 -5.42 16.55 14.62
N GLU A 121 -6.65 16.14 14.95
CA GLU A 121 -7.15 14.79 14.62
C GLU A 121 -7.31 14.62 13.11
N PHE A 122 -7.95 15.59 12.43
CA PHE A 122 -8.08 15.59 10.97
C PHE A 122 -6.72 15.52 10.27
N LYS A 123 -5.72 16.33 10.69
CA LYS A 123 -4.37 16.29 10.11
C LYS A 123 -3.69 14.92 10.24
N LYS A 124 -3.87 14.22 11.36
CA LYS A 124 -3.31 12.88 11.59
C LYS A 124 -4.02 11.83 10.73
N ALA A 125 -5.35 11.87 10.70
CA ALA A 125 -6.15 10.96 9.89
C ALA A 125 -5.83 11.10 8.40
N VAL A 126 -5.75 12.33 7.89
CA VAL A 126 -5.31 12.63 6.51
C VAL A 126 -3.95 12.02 6.18
N VAL A 127 -2.97 12.09 7.09
CA VAL A 127 -1.66 11.44 6.86
C VAL A 127 -1.82 9.92 6.77
N SER A 128 -2.62 9.31 7.66
CA SER A 128 -2.90 7.87 7.62
C SER A 128 -3.54 7.45 6.29
N THR A 129 -4.59 8.14 5.83
CA THR A 129 -5.27 7.86 4.56
C THR A 129 -4.34 8.00 3.35
N ILE A 130 -3.45 9.00 3.36
CA ILE A 130 -2.46 9.18 2.28
C ILE A 130 -1.40 8.06 2.28
N GLU A 131 -0.92 7.64 3.45
CA GLU A 131 0.07 6.55 3.54
C GLU A 131 -0.52 5.18 3.22
N GLU A 132 -1.77 4.92 3.64
CA GLU A 132 -2.52 3.73 3.23
C GLU A 132 -2.74 3.74 1.71
N TYR A 133 -3.20 4.86 1.13
CA TYR A 133 -3.36 4.98 -0.32
C TYR A 133 -2.05 4.75 -1.10
N PHE A 134 -0.92 5.33 -0.68
CA PHE A 134 0.37 5.08 -1.35
C PHE A 134 0.84 3.61 -1.25
N SER A 135 0.32 2.87 -0.28
CA SER A 135 0.59 1.44 -0.09
C SER A 135 -0.35 0.56 -0.92
N THR A 136 -1.67 0.82 -0.89
CA THR A 136 -2.72 -0.01 -1.50
C THR A 136 -3.04 0.35 -2.95
N SER A 137 -2.83 1.61 -3.34
CA SER A 137 -3.34 2.23 -4.58
C SER A 137 -4.87 2.26 -4.70
N ASP A 138 -5.61 2.00 -3.62
CA ASP A 138 -7.08 1.91 -3.62
C ASP A 138 -7.72 3.31 -3.53
N VAL A 139 -8.15 3.80 -4.70
CA VAL A 139 -8.79 5.12 -4.86
C VAL A 139 -10.16 5.20 -4.17
N GLU A 140 -10.94 4.12 -4.21
CA GLU A 140 -12.30 4.09 -3.65
C GLU A 140 -12.27 4.04 -2.12
N LEU A 141 -11.29 3.32 -1.55
CA LEU A 141 -11.01 3.35 -0.12
C LEU A 141 -10.59 4.75 0.32
N ALA A 142 -9.59 5.36 -0.35
CA ALA A 142 -9.14 6.71 -0.03
C ALA A 142 -10.26 7.77 -0.16
N ALA A 143 -11.16 7.61 -1.14
CA ALA A 143 -12.36 8.44 -1.30
C ALA A 143 -13.36 8.24 -0.16
N SER A 144 -13.60 6.99 0.25
CA SER A 144 -14.51 6.63 1.34
C SER A 144 -14.00 7.15 2.68
N ASP A 145 -12.74 6.89 3.02
CA ASP A 145 -12.09 7.39 4.23
C ASP A 145 -12.18 8.92 4.33
N LEU A 146 -11.85 9.64 3.24
CA LEU A 146 -11.89 11.09 3.20
C LEU A 146 -13.32 11.66 3.37
N ARG A 147 -14.35 10.94 2.93
CA ARG A 147 -15.76 11.25 3.22
C ARG A 147 -16.10 10.99 4.69
N GLU A 148 -15.68 9.85 5.25
CA GLU A 148 -15.94 9.47 6.64
C GLU A 148 -15.30 10.43 7.67
N LEU A 149 -14.19 11.10 7.32
CA LEU A 149 -13.60 12.17 8.16
C LEU A 149 -14.53 13.39 8.37
N GLY A 150 -15.64 13.51 7.63
CA GLY A 150 -16.76 14.42 7.90
C GLY A 150 -16.45 15.92 7.83
N SER A 151 -15.22 16.31 7.48
CA SER A 151 -14.68 17.65 7.70
C SER A 151 -14.23 18.31 6.38
N SER A 152 -15.16 18.43 5.44
CA SER A 152 -14.89 18.88 4.05
C SER A 152 -14.26 20.28 3.96
N GLU A 153 -14.46 21.14 4.96
CA GLU A 153 -13.80 22.44 5.07
C GLU A 153 -12.26 22.37 5.06
N TYR A 154 -11.67 21.23 5.44
CA TYR A 154 -10.21 21.02 5.43
C TYR A 154 -9.69 20.24 4.21
N TYR A 155 -10.52 19.95 3.20
CA TYR A 155 -10.04 19.31 1.96
C TYR A 155 -8.93 20.10 1.21
N PRO A 156 -8.85 21.46 1.23
CA PRO A 156 -7.68 22.20 0.74
C PRO A 156 -6.38 21.79 1.45
N TYR A 157 -6.42 21.46 2.74
CA TYR A 157 -5.28 20.91 3.47
C TYR A 157 -4.95 19.48 3.03
N PHE A 158 -5.96 18.62 2.78
CA PHE A 158 -5.73 17.27 2.23
C PHE A 158 -4.95 17.34 0.91
N ILE A 159 -5.38 18.18 -0.04
CA ILE A 159 -4.70 18.39 -1.33
C ILE A 159 -3.25 18.83 -1.13
N LYS A 160 -3.03 19.85 -0.28
CA LYS A 160 -1.69 20.31 0.07
C LYS A 160 -0.85 19.18 0.65
N ARG A 161 -1.41 18.40 1.58
CA ARG A 161 -0.69 17.35 2.28
C ARG A 161 -0.31 16.22 1.33
N LEU A 162 -1.25 15.73 0.52
CA LEU A 162 -1.06 14.70 -0.50
C LEU A 162 0.08 15.05 -1.45
N VAL A 163 0.03 16.22 -2.10
CA VAL A 163 1.08 16.64 -3.04
C VAL A 163 2.41 16.84 -2.31
N SER A 164 2.43 17.49 -1.13
CA SER A 164 3.68 17.69 -0.38
C SER A 164 4.36 16.38 0.03
N MET A 165 3.58 15.34 0.37
CA MET A 165 4.10 14.01 0.71
C MET A 165 4.56 13.23 -0.52
N ALA A 166 3.94 13.44 -1.68
CA ALA A 166 4.36 12.83 -2.94
C ALA A 166 5.64 13.45 -3.51
N MET A 167 5.82 14.77 -3.35
CA MET A 167 7.01 15.48 -3.83
C MET A 167 8.32 14.97 -3.21
N ASP A 168 8.27 14.46 -1.98
CA ASP A 168 9.41 13.91 -1.21
C ASP A 168 9.60 12.39 -1.41
N ARG A 169 8.86 11.77 -2.34
CA ARG A 169 8.87 10.32 -2.63
C ARG A 169 9.26 10.04 -4.08
N HIS A 170 9.13 8.79 -4.54
CA HIS A 170 9.49 8.39 -5.90
C HIS A 170 8.42 8.84 -6.90
N ASP A 171 8.64 8.60 -8.18
CA ASP A 171 7.70 9.03 -9.22
C ASP A 171 6.38 8.25 -9.17
N LYS A 172 6.39 7.02 -8.64
CA LYS A 172 5.18 6.24 -8.32
C LYS A 172 4.21 7.07 -7.46
N GLU A 173 4.66 7.58 -6.31
CA GLU A 173 3.78 8.33 -5.41
C GLU A 173 3.32 9.67 -6.01
N LYS A 174 4.11 10.26 -6.92
CA LYS A 174 3.73 11.48 -7.66
C LYS A 174 2.60 11.23 -8.67
N GLU A 175 2.67 10.12 -9.42
CA GLU A 175 1.58 9.72 -10.30
C GLU A 175 0.34 9.32 -9.50
N MET A 176 0.50 8.53 -8.44
CA MET A 176 -0.61 8.16 -7.54
C MET A 176 -1.32 9.39 -6.96
N ALA A 177 -0.59 10.39 -6.49
CA ALA A 177 -1.20 11.64 -6.01
C ALA A 177 -1.99 12.38 -7.11
N SER A 178 -1.52 12.34 -8.35
CA SER A 178 -2.20 12.97 -9.50
C SER A 178 -3.47 12.20 -9.91
N VAL A 179 -3.41 10.87 -9.91
CA VAL A 179 -4.56 10.00 -10.17
C VAL A 179 -5.61 10.15 -9.08
N LEU A 180 -5.22 10.17 -7.79
CA LEU A 180 -6.16 10.38 -6.69
C LEU A 180 -6.83 11.76 -6.75
N LEU A 181 -6.08 12.83 -7.04
CA LEU A 181 -6.67 14.17 -7.21
C LEU A 181 -7.66 14.22 -8.39
N SER A 182 -7.39 13.47 -9.46
CA SER A 182 -8.27 13.38 -10.63
C SER A 182 -9.55 12.58 -10.35
N ALA A 183 -9.45 11.48 -9.60
CA ALA A 183 -10.60 10.67 -9.22
C ALA A 183 -11.49 11.34 -8.16
N LEU A 184 -10.89 12.03 -7.18
CA LEU A 184 -11.64 12.78 -6.16
C LEU A 184 -12.28 14.07 -6.70
N TYR A 185 -11.89 14.54 -7.89
CA TYR A 185 -12.38 15.78 -8.47
C TYR A 185 -13.88 15.71 -8.79
N ALA A 186 -14.61 16.77 -8.41
CA ALA A 186 -16.04 16.97 -8.63
C ALA A 186 -16.99 15.99 -7.90
N ASP A 187 -16.53 14.78 -7.54
CA ASP A 187 -17.28 13.80 -6.74
C ASP A 187 -17.07 13.99 -5.23
N VAL A 188 -15.81 13.97 -4.75
CA VAL A 188 -15.49 14.16 -3.31
C VAL A 188 -15.04 15.58 -2.99
N ILE A 189 -14.20 16.15 -3.86
CA ILE A 189 -13.57 17.46 -3.65
C ILE A 189 -14.05 18.43 -4.73
N SER A 190 -14.61 19.56 -4.31
CA SER A 190 -15.09 20.58 -5.24
C SER A 190 -13.93 21.29 -5.97
N PRO A 191 -14.16 21.79 -7.21
CA PRO A 191 -13.15 22.57 -7.94
C PRO A 191 -12.66 23.82 -7.19
N ALA A 192 -13.46 24.37 -6.27
CA ALA A 192 -13.04 25.47 -5.40
C ALA A 192 -12.00 25.02 -4.37
N GLN A 193 -12.21 23.87 -3.72
CA GLN A 193 -11.25 23.31 -2.76
C GLN A 193 -9.93 22.89 -3.45
N ILE A 194 -10.00 22.31 -4.66
CA ILE A 194 -8.82 22.00 -5.48
C ILE A 194 -7.98 23.25 -5.75
N ARG A 195 -8.61 24.31 -6.27
CA ARG A 195 -7.97 25.61 -6.50
C ARG A 195 -7.31 26.16 -5.23
N ASP A 196 -8.01 26.10 -4.11
CA ASP A 196 -7.53 26.70 -2.86
C ASP A 196 -6.39 25.85 -2.25
N GLY A 197 -6.44 24.52 -2.35
CA GLY A 197 -5.35 23.62 -1.95
C GLY A 197 -4.09 23.79 -2.79
N PHE A 198 -4.22 23.93 -4.12
CA PHE A 198 -3.09 24.28 -5.00
C PHE A 198 -2.56 25.69 -4.74
N PHE A 199 -3.39 26.63 -4.32
CA PHE A 199 -2.92 27.94 -3.88
C PHE A 199 -2.09 27.83 -2.59
N MET A 200 -2.54 27.06 -1.60
CA MET A 200 -1.79 26.80 -0.36
C MET A 200 -0.45 26.07 -0.59
N LEU A 201 -0.33 25.26 -1.65
CA LEU A 201 0.93 24.65 -2.09
C LEU A 201 1.91 25.70 -2.61
N LEU A 202 1.42 26.58 -3.50
CA LEU A 202 2.22 27.66 -4.09
C LEU A 202 2.67 28.70 -3.05
N GLU A 203 1.85 28.98 -2.03
CA GLU A 203 2.25 29.82 -0.89
C GLU A 203 3.38 29.18 -0.07
N SER A 204 3.38 27.85 0.11
CA SER A 204 4.46 27.13 0.80
C SER A 204 5.62 26.68 -0.10
N ALA A 205 5.67 27.08 -1.38
CA ALA A 205 6.72 26.64 -2.29
C ALA A 205 8.12 27.09 -1.86
N ASP A 206 8.23 28.19 -1.12
CA ASP A 206 9.50 28.64 -0.52
C ASP A 206 9.98 27.71 0.60
N ASP A 207 9.07 27.23 1.46
CA ASP A 207 9.34 26.29 2.55
C ASP A 207 9.62 24.86 2.02
N LEU A 208 8.78 24.35 1.11
CA LEU A 208 8.93 23.01 0.51
C LEU A 208 10.29 22.84 -0.17
N ALA A 209 10.80 23.90 -0.78
CA ALA A 209 12.10 23.94 -1.43
C ALA A 209 13.28 24.25 -0.48
N VAL A 210 13.09 24.09 0.84
CA VAL A 210 14.15 23.92 1.84
C VAL A 210 14.46 22.44 2.04
N ASP A 211 13.41 21.61 2.10
CA ASP A 211 13.51 20.18 2.40
C ASP A 211 13.66 19.32 1.13
N ILE A 212 12.98 19.70 0.04
CA ILE A 212 12.88 18.90 -1.20
C ILE A 212 13.76 19.51 -2.31
N LEU A 213 14.66 18.70 -2.87
CA LEU A 213 15.46 19.06 -4.05
C LEU A 213 14.56 19.19 -5.28
N ASP A 214 14.84 20.18 -6.14
CA ASP A 214 14.08 20.48 -7.36
C ASP A 214 12.56 20.66 -7.16
N ALA A 215 12.12 20.99 -5.93
CA ALA A 215 10.72 21.20 -5.56
C ALA A 215 9.96 22.19 -6.48
N VAL A 216 10.66 23.16 -7.07
CA VAL A 216 10.09 24.11 -8.04
C VAL A 216 9.65 23.40 -9.31
N ASP A 217 10.49 22.52 -9.86
CA ASP A 217 10.21 21.78 -11.09
C ASP A 217 9.19 20.65 -10.84
N ILE A 218 9.28 19.95 -9.70
CA ILE A 218 8.32 18.91 -9.30
C ILE A 218 6.93 19.52 -9.09
N LEU A 219 6.80 20.63 -8.35
CA LEU A 219 5.50 21.28 -8.15
C LEU A 219 4.98 21.94 -9.44
N ALA A 220 5.87 22.41 -10.32
CA ALA A 220 5.49 22.92 -11.64
C ALA A 220 4.91 21.81 -12.53
N LEU A 221 5.43 20.59 -12.42
CA LEU A 221 4.91 19.42 -13.10
C LEU A 221 3.56 18.98 -12.54
N PHE A 222 3.37 18.94 -11.21
CA PHE A 222 2.05 18.73 -10.59
C PHE A 222 1.01 19.77 -11.05
N LEU A 223 1.42 21.04 -11.12
CA LEU A 223 0.57 22.13 -11.56
C LEU A 223 0.22 22.03 -13.06
N ALA A 224 1.14 21.54 -13.89
CA ALA A 224 0.87 21.26 -15.30
C ALA A 224 -0.05 20.03 -15.47
N ARG A 225 0.20 18.95 -14.73
CA ARG A 225 -0.62 17.72 -14.70
C ARG A 225 -2.07 18.06 -14.35
N ALA A 226 -2.27 18.81 -13.26
CA ALA A 226 -3.58 19.29 -12.82
C ALA A 226 -4.31 20.18 -13.85
N VAL A 227 -3.61 20.86 -14.76
CA VAL A 227 -4.22 21.63 -15.85
C VAL A 227 -4.51 20.75 -17.07
N VAL A 228 -3.73 19.68 -17.29
CA VAL A 228 -3.97 18.68 -18.35
C VAL A 228 -5.16 17.78 -18.00
N ASP A 229 -5.32 17.38 -16.74
CA ASP A 229 -6.43 16.56 -16.24
C ASP A 229 -7.75 17.35 -16.03
N ASP A 230 -7.83 18.60 -16.50
CA ASP A 230 -8.97 19.53 -16.33
C ASP A 230 -9.43 19.79 -14.86
N ILE A 231 -8.67 19.32 -13.86
CA ILE A 231 -8.95 19.58 -12.43
C ILE A 231 -8.63 21.03 -12.01
N LEU A 232 -7.74 21.72 -12.75
CA LEU A 232 -7.47 23.15 -12.61
C LEU A 232 -7.66 23.89 -13.96
N PRO A 233 -8.47 24.96 -14.01
CA PRO A 233 -8.61 25.77 -15.22
C PRO A 233 -7.31 26.57 -15.48
N PRO A 234 -6.83 26.71 -16.73
CA PRO A 234 -5.61 27.47 -17.06
C PRO A 234 -5.60 28.92 -16.52
N ALA A 235 -6.77 29.54 -16.38
CA ALA A 235 -6.94 30.87 -15.78
C ALA A 235 -6.49 30.96 -14.31
N PHE A 236 -6.39 29.83 -13.59
CA PHE A 236 -5.82 29.75 -12.25
C PHE A 236 -4.40 30.30 -12.19
N LEU A 237 -3.54 29.93 -13.15
CA LEU A 237 -2.13 30.33 -13.19
C LEU A 237 -1.99 31.86 -13.17
N THR A 238 -2.75 32.53 -14.03
CA THR A 238 -2.78 34.00 -14.11
C THR A 238 -3.33 34.66 -12.83
N ARG A 239 -4.25 33.99 -12.12
CA ARG A 239 -4.81 34.49 -10.86
C ARG A 239 -3.86 34.30 -9.68
N ALA A 240 -3.27 33.11 -9.54
CA ALA A 240 -2.32 32.77 -8.49
C ALA A 240 -1.06 33.66 -8.58
N LYS A 241 -0.51 33.83 -9.79
CA LYS A 241 0.64 34.70 -10.09
C LYS A 241 0.45 36.17 -9.71
N LYS A 242 -0.81 36.65 -9.64
CA LYS A 242 -1.15 38.03 -9.19
C LYS A 242 -1.36 38.15 -7.68
N ALA A 243 -1.61 37.04 -6.99
CA ALA A 243 -1.86 37.01 -5.55
C ALA A 243 -0.59 36.68 -4.73
N LEU A 244 0.36 35.96 -5.33
CA LEU A 244 1.65 35.63 -4.73
C LEU A 244 2.66 36.80 -4.85
N PRO A 245 3.62 36.93 -3.91
CA PRO A 245 4.71 37.91 -4.02
C PRO A 245 5.60 37.63 -5.25
N GLU A 246 5.99 38.68 -5.99
CA GLU A 246 6.78 38.55 -7.24
C GLU A 246 8.11 37.79 -7.07
N SER A 247 8.67 37.76 -5.86
CA SER A 247 9.93 37.08 -5.54
C SER A 247 9.79 35.66 -5.01
N SER A 248 8.57 35.12 -4.83
CA SER A 248 8.36 33.79 -4.24
C SER A 248 8.77 32.67 -5.20
N LYS A 249 9.19 31.51 -4.66
CA LYS A 249 9.34 30.29 -5.47
C LYS A 249 8.00 29.85 -6.06
N GLY A 250 6.86 30.17 -5.44
CA GLY A 250 5.52 29.93 -5.99
C GLY A 250 5.28 30.62 -7.34
N VAL A 251 5.81 31.83 -7.54
CA VAL A 251 5.77 32.51 -8.86
C VAL A 251 6.70 31.83 -9.87
N GLN A 252 7.84 31.28 -9.44
CA GLN A 252 8.76 30.53 -10.30
C GLN A 252 8.13 29.21 -10.76
N VAL A 253 7.48 28.47 -9.86
CA VAL A 253 6.69 27.25 -10.15
C VAL A 253 5.69 27.51 -11.29
N ILE A 254 4.91 28.59 -11.22
CA ILE A 254 3.95 28.95 -12.28
C ILE A 254 4.67 29.23 -13.60
N GLN A 255 5.79 29.98 -13.58
CA GLN A 255 6.55 30.28 -14.80
C GLN A 255 7.16 29.03 -15.44
N THR A 256 7.67 28.08 -14.64
CA THR A 256 8.15 26.79 -15.11
C THR A 256 7.01 25.96 -15.71
N ALA A 257 5.84 25.90 -15.04
CA ALA A 257 4.68 25.18 -15.55
C ALA A 257 4.19 25.73 -16.90
N GLU A 258 4.04 27.06 -17.00
CA GLU A 258 3.68 27.76 -18.24
C GLU A 258 4.69 27.49 -19.37
N LYS A 259 5.98 27.61 -19.11
CA LYS A 259 7.03 27.61 -20.14
C LYS A 259 7.53 26.21 -20.53
N SER A 260 7.76 25.34 -19.56
CA SER A 260 8.44 24.05 -19.76
C SER A 260 7.49 22.91 -20.09
N TYR A 261 6.25 22.97 -19.59
CA TYR A 261 5.26 21.91 -19.77
C TYR A 261 4.10 22.36 -20.66
N LEU A 262 3.33 23.37 -20.25
CA LEU A 262 2.08 23.73 -20.94
C LEU A 262 2.27 24.39 -22.33
N SER A 263 3.41 25.04 -22.56
CA SER A 263 3.76 25.60 -23.87
C SER A 263 4.37 24.58 -24.85
N ALA A 264 4.58 23.33 -24.44
CA ALA A 264 5.19 22.31 -25.29
C ALA A 264 4.20 21.74 -26.33
N PRO A 265 4.66 21.38 -27.55
CA PRO A 265 3.87 20.53 -28.43
C PRO A 265 3.69 19.15 -27.77
N HIS A 266 2.48 18.58 -27.87
CA HIS A 266 2.09 17.33 -27.19
C HIS A 266 2.24 17.36 -25.65
N HIS A 267 2.02 18.52 -25.02
CA HIS A 267 2.18 18.71 -23.58
C HIS A 267 1.38 17.72 -22.71
N ALA A 268 0.17 17.32 -23.10
CA ALA A 268 -0.62 16.35 -22.35
C ALA A 268 0.10 14.99 -22.23
N GLU A 269 0.40 14.36 -23.37
CA GLU A 269 1.14 13.10 -23.46
C GLU A 269 2.55 13.18 -22.83
N LEU A 270 3.20 14.34 -22.93
CA LEU A 270 4.50 14.57 -22.30
C LEU A 270 4.40 14.58 -20.77
N VAL A 271 3.38 15.25 -20.21
CA VAL A 271 3.16 15.42 -18.78
C VAL A 271 2.66 14.12 -18.14
N GLU A 272 1.68 13.45 -18.75
CA GLU A 272 1.18 12.11 -18.35
C GLU A 272 2.29 11.07 -18.21
N ARG A 273 3.30 11.11 -19.11
CA ARG A 273 4.39 10.12 -19.09
C ARG A 273 5.56 10.47 -18.17
N ARG A 274 5.61 11.66 -17.56
CA ARG A 274 6.79 12.07 -16.75
C ARG A 274 7.03 11.18 -15.55
N TRP A 275 5.97 10.63 -14.94
CA TRP A 275 6.06 9.81 -13.73
C TRP A 275 5.72 8.32 -13.96
N GLY A 276 5.47 7.93 -15.22
CA GLY A 276 5.31 6.53 -15.63
C GLY A 276 4.10 6.25 -16.51
N GLY A 277 3.05 7.07 -16.44
CA GLY A 277 1.80 6.89 -17.20
C GLY A 277 0.90 5.75 -16.69
N SER A 278 1.28 5.07 -15.61
CA SER A 278 0.50 4.05 -14.90
C SER A 278 0.86 4.07 -13.41
N THR A 279 -0.13 3.84 -12.53
CA THR A 279 0.09 3.65 -11.08
C THR A 279 0.80 2.34 -10.75
N HIS A 280 0.79 1.40 -11.69
CA HIS A 280 1.46 0.11 -11.62
C HIS A 280 2.60 0.09 -12.65
N ILE A 281 3.83 0.25 -12.17
CA ILE A 281 5.02 -0.11 -12.95
C ILE A 281 5.08 -1.64 -12.96
N THR A 282 4.73 -2.26 -14.08
CA THR A 282 4.75 -3.73 -14.19
C THR A 282 6.18 -4.27 -14.23
N VAL A 283 6.39 -5.51 -13.79
CA VAL A 283 7.72 -6.16 -13.88
C VAL A 283 8.18 -6.20 -15.35
N GLU A 284 7.26 -6.37 -16.29
CA GLU A 284 7.48 -6.36 -17.74
C GLU A 284 7.94 -4.98 -18.24
N GLU A 285 7.37 -3.89 -17.71
CA GLU A 285 7.84 -2.52 -17.97
C GLU A 285 9.22 -2.25 -17.38
N VAL A 286 9.54 -2.73 -16.18
CA VAL A 286 10.89 -2.63 -15.60
C VAL A 286 11.88 -3.41 -16.46
N LYS A 287 11.58 -4.68 -16.76
CA LYS A 287 12.34 -5.56 -17.67
C LYS A 287 12.59 -4.89 -19.02
N LYS A 288 11.58 -4.21 -19.58
CA LYS A 288 11.68 -3.43 -20.82
C LYS A 288 12.58 -2.20 -20.66
N LYS A 289 12.36 -1.36 -19.64
CA LYS A 289 13.21 -0.19 -19.33
C LYS A 289 14.68 -0.58 -19.16
N ILE A 290 14.96 -1.67 -18.43
CA ILE A 290 16.32 -2.24 -18.29
C ILE A 290 16.88 -2.66 -19.65
N SER A 291 16.08 -3.32 -20.49
CA SER A 291 16.55 -3.75 -21.83
C SER A 291 16.85 -2.58 -22.74
N ASP A 292 16.04 -1.53 -22.70
CA ASP A 292 16.22 -0.35 -23.55
C ASP A 292 17.41 0.50 -23.04
N LEU A 293 17.58 0.65 -21.72
CA LEU A 293 18.78 1.22 -21.06
C LEU A 293 20.06 0.50 -21.49
N LEU A 294 20.08 -0.85 -21.42
CA LEU A 294 21.26 -1.62 -21.80
C LEU A 294 21.59 -1.50 -23.29
N LYS A 295 20.58 -1.48 -24.18
CA LYS A 295 20.77 -1.22 -25.62
C LYS A 295 21.31 0.18 -25.89
N GLU A 296 20.77 1.20 -25.21
CA GLU A 296 21.22 2.58 -25.33
C GLU A 296 22.68 2.71 -24.90
N TYR A 297 23.05 2.12 -23.76
CA TYR A 297 24.42 2.11 -23.28
C TYR A 297 25.39 1.34 -24.19
N VAL A 298 24.97 0.25 -24.86
CA VAL A 298 25.77 -0.39 -25.93
C VAL A 298 26.04 0.57 -27.09
N GLY A 299 25.09 1.46 -27.42
CA GLY A 299 25.24 2.46 -28.46
C GLY A 299 26.04 3.72 -28.05
N SER A 300 25.88 4.18 -26.80
CA SER A 300 26.49 5.42 -26.31
C SER A 300 27.85 5.24 -25.64
N GLY A 301 28.05 4.14 -24.90
CA GLY A 301 29.20 3.91 -24.04
C GLY A 301 29.27 4.81 -22.79
N ASP A 302 28.23 5.60 -22.52
CA ASP A 302 28.17 6.51 -21.36
C ASP A 302 27.74 5.76 -20.10
N THR A 303 28.71 5.45 -19.24
CA THR A 303 28.45 4.76 -17.97
C THR A 303 27.81 5.64 -16.91
N VAL A 304 28.03 6.96 -16.95
CA VAL A 304 27.45 7.88 -15.95
C VAL A 304 25.94 7.98 -16.19
N GLU A 305 25.53 8.09 -17.45
CA GLU A 305 24.13 8.08 -17.84
C GLU A 305 23.47 6.72 -17.56
N ALA A 306 24.14 5.60 -17.86
CA ALA A 306 23.62 4.28 -17.53
C ALA A 306 23.43 4.08 -16.01
N CYS A 307 24.39 4.51 -15.18
CA CYS A 307 24.28 4.48 -13.72
C CYS A 307 23.19 5.44 -13.20
N ARG A 308 22.99 6.61 -13.83
CA ARG A 308 21.85 7.51 -13.54
C ARG A 308 20.52 6.81 -13.81
N CYS A 309 20.35 6.24 -15.01
CA CYS A 309 19.14 5.54 -15.41
C CYS A 309 18.85 4.32 -14.51
N ILE A 310 19.86 3.52 -14.12
CA ILE A 310 19.69 2.41 -13.17
C ILE A 310 19.17 2.93 -11.82
N ARG A 311 19.72 4.05 -11.32
CA ARG A 311 19.28 4.68 -10.07
C ARG A 311 17.84 5.18 -10.15
N GLU A 312 17.44 5.73 -11.29
CA GLU A 312 16.09 6.23 -11.58
C GLU A 312 15.05 5.12 -11.78
N LEU A 313 15.45 3.85 -11.93
CA LEU A 313 14.50 2.72 -11.92
C LEU A 313 13.81 2.56 -10.55
N GLY A 314 14.40 3.04 -9.46
CA GLY A 314 13.81 3.01 -8.11
C GLY A 314 13.65 1.62 -7.48
N VAL A 315 14.17 0.56 -8.13
CA VAL A 315 13.96 -0.84 -7.74
C VAL A 315 15.27 -1.52 -7.33
N SER A 316 15.90 -1.04 -6.25
CA SER A 316 17.19 -1.55 -5.75
C SER A 316 17.21 -3.06 -5.46
N PHE A 317 16.04 -3.63 -5.15
CA PHE A 317 15.84 -5.06 -4.91
C PHE A 317 15.70 -5.90 -6.20
N PHE A 318 15.52 -5.25 -7.35
CA PHE A 318 15.39 -5.84 -8.69
C PHE A 318 16.65 -5.62 -9.56
N HIS A 319 17.71 -5.02 -9.02
CA HIS A 319 18.96 -4.77 -9.75
C HIS A 319 19.66 -6.04 -10.24
N HIS A 320 19.36 -7.22 -9.68
CA HIS A 320 19.79 -8.51 -10.19
C HIS A 320 19.31 -8.80 -11.62
N GLU A 321 18.18 -8.25 -12.05
CA GLU A 321 17.71 -8.36 -13.44
C GLU A 321 18.55 -7.50 -14.40
N VAL A 322 19.10 -6.35 -13.93
CA VAL A 322 20.09 -5.57 -14.69
C VAL A 322 21.34 -6.40 -14.93
N VAL A 323 21.83 -7.09 -13.90
CA VAL A 323 22.99 -7.99 -13.97
C VAL A 323 22.71 -9.14 -14.94
N LYS A 324 21.60 -9.85 -14.76
CA LYS A 324 21.20 -10.97 -15.62
C LYS A 324 21.08 -10.55 -17.09
N ARG A 325 20.37 -9.46 -17.39
CA ARG A 325 20.19 -8.96 -18.77
C ARG A 325 21.50 -8.46 -19.38
N ALA A 326 22.35 -7.75 -18.62
CA ALA A 326 23.64 -7.31 -19.12
C ALA A 326 24.57 -8.49 -19.46
N LEU A 327 24.55 -9.57 -18.66
CA LEU A 327 25.28 -10.79 -18.95
C LEU A 327 24.71 -11.55 -20.17
N VAL A 328 23.38 -11.59 -20.36
CA VAL A 328 22.76 -12.15 -21.58
C VAL A 328 23.18 -11.35 -22.81
N VAL A 329 23.07 -10.02 -22.79
CA VAL A 329 23.50 -9.14 -23.89
C VAL A 329 25.00 -9.31 -24.21
N ALA A 330 25.84 -9.54 -23.19
CA ALA A 330 27.26 -9.85 -23.36
C ALA A 330 27.51 -11.22 -24.04
N MET A 331 26.64 -12.21 -23.81
CA MET A 331 26.71 -13.52 -24.47
C MET A 331 26.17 -13.50 -25.91
N GLU A 332 25.08 -12.75 -26.15
CA GLU A 332 24.50 -12.54 -27.48
C GLU A 332 25.44 -11.76 -28.39
N ASN A 333 26.07 -10.70 -27.87
CA ASN A 333 26.89 -9.78 -28.67
C ASN A 333 28.29 -9.56 -28.08
N ARG A 334 29.30 -10.14 -28.75
CA ARG A 334 30.73 -9.98 -28.42
C ARG A 334 31.24 -8.56 -28.43
N SER A 335 30.68 -7.67 -29.25
CA SER A 335 31.08 -6.27 -29.25
C SER A 335 30.56 -5.52 -28.01
N ALA A 336 29.46 -6.00 -27.42
CA ALA A 336 28.90 -5.46 -26.19
C ALA A 336 29.56 -6.04 -24.93
N GLU A 337 30.18 -7.23 -24.99
CA GLU A 337 30.77 -7.92 -23.83
C GLU A 337 31.66 -7.01 -22.97
N SER A 338 32.61 -6.29 -23.58
CA SER A 338 33.49 -5.38 -22.83
C SER A 338 32.76 -4.19 -22.22
N SER A 339 31.70 -3.70 -22.86
CA SER A 339 30.91 -2.57 -22.36
C SER A 339 30.01 -2.99 -21.20
N MET A 340 29.35 -4.14 -21.29
CA MET A 340 28.51 -4.71 -20.23
C MET A 340 29.32 -4.97 -18.96
N LEU A 341 30.50 -5.60 -19.08
CA LEU A 341 31.37 -5.86 -17.92
C LEU A 341 31.91 -4.55 -17.30
N LYS A 342 32.22 -3.54 -18.13
CA LYS A 342 32.57 -2.19 -17.63
C LYS A 342 31.42 -1.58 -16.79
N LEU A 343 30.18 -1.64 -17.28
CA LEU A 343 29.02 -1.11 -16.55
C LEU A 343 28.78 -1.85 -15.23
N LEU A 344 28.80 -3.19 -15.25
CA LEU A 344 28.57 -3.98 -14.04
C LEU A 344 29.66 -3.77 -12.99
N ARG A 345 30.92 -3.58 -13.42
CA ARG A 345 32.02 -3.19 -12.55
C ARG A 345 31.82 -1.79 -11.96
N GLU A 346 31.52 -0.77 -12.77
CA GLU A 346 31.32 0.60 -12.27
C GLU A 346 30.09 0.68 -11.34
N ALA A 347 28.99 -0.02 -11.66
CA ALA A 347 27.82 -0.11 -10.80
C ALA A 347 28.07 -0.85 -9.47
N ALA A 348 29.02 -1.80 -9.44
CA ALA A 348 29.47 -2.44 -8.20
C ALA A 348 30.41 -1.53 -7.38
N GLU A 349 31.36 -0.85 -8.03
CA GLU A 349 32.31 0.06 -7.40
C GLU A 349 31.63 1.31 -6.80
N GLU A 350 30.56 1.81 -7.43
CA GLU A 350 29.69 2.86 -6.85
C GLU A 350 28.73 2.35 -5.75
N GLY A 351 28.62 1.04 -5.55
CA GLY A 351 27.63 0.43 -4.65
C GLY A 351 26.18 0.55 -5.12
N LEU A 352 25.96 0.90 -6.39
CA LEU A 352 24.64 1.02 -7.03
C LEU A 352 23.96 -0.35 -7.18
N ILE A 353 24.74 -1.40 -7.42
CA ILE A 353 24.31 -2.80 -7.35
C ILE A 353 25.05 -3.43 -6.17
N SER A 354 24.29 -3.90 -5.17
CA SER A 354 24.89 -4.56 -4.00
C SER A 354 25.53 -5.90 -4.37
N SER A 355 26.48 -6.37 -3.57
CA SER A 355 27.07 -7.70 -3.76
C SER A 355 26.02 -8.83 -3.74
N SER A 356 24.93 -8.69 -2.97
CA SER A 356 23.83 -9.66 -2.95
C SER A 356 23.02 -9.66 -4.26
N GLN A 357 22.73 -8.48 -4.81
CA GLN A 357 22.05 -8.33 -6.11
C GLN A 357 22.95 -8.83 -7.26
N MET A 358 24.26 -8.60 -7.17
CA MET A 358 25.22 -9.12 -8.14
C MET A 358 25.27 -10.66 -8.12
N VAL A 359 25.46 -11.27 -6.95
CA VAL A 359 25.43 -12.73 -6.77
C VAL A 359 24.11 -13.32 -7.30
N LYS A 360 22.96 -12.73 -6.93
CA LYS A 360 21.66 -13.22 -7.39
C LYS A 360 21.51 -13.13 -8.91
N GLY A 361 22.00 -12.06 -9.55
CA GLY A 361 21.97 -11.93 -11.02
C GLY A 361 22.78 -13.01 -11.74
N PHE A 362 23.95 -13.37 -11.19
CA PHE A 362 24.73 -14.51 -11.68
C PHE A 362 24.02 -15.85 -11.43
N SER A 363 23.41 -16.07 -10.26
CA SER A 363 22.65 -17.28 -9.96
C SER A 363 21.44 -17.46 -10.88
N ARG A 364 20.66 -16.40 -11.13
CA ARG A 364 19.50 -16.43 -12.05
C ARG A 364 19.88 -16.67 -13.49
N LEU A 365 21.07 -16.25 -13.90
CA LEU A 365 21.61 -16.64 -15.20
C LEU A 365 22.01 -18.12 -15.20
N ALA A 366 22.68 -18.61 -14.14
CA ALA A 366 23.09 -20.02 -14.00
C ALA A 366 21.89 -20.99 -14.08
N GLU A 367 20.80 -20.69 -13.37
CA GLU A 367 19.55 -21.46 -13.39
C GLU A 367 18.92 -21.52 -14.80
N GLY A 368 19.03 -20.43 -15.58
CA GLY A 368 18.51 -20.33 -16.94
C GLY A 368 19.45 -20.80 -18.05
N LEU A 369 20.65 -21.32 -17.74
CA LEU A 369 21.66 -21.65 -18.77
C LEU A 369 21.24 -22.78 -19.72
N ASP A 370 20.38 -23.70 -19.29
CA ASP A 370 19.90 -24.79 -20.14
C ASP A 370 18.95 -24.28 -21.23
N ASP A 371 18.06 -23.35 -20.86
CA ASP A 371 17.12 -22.69 -21.77
C ASP A 371 17.84 -21.69 -22.69
N LEU A 372 18.71 -20.84 -22.13
CA LEU A 372 19.53 -19.91 -22.90
C LEU A 372 20.49 -20.61 -23.87
N ALA A 373 20.86 -21.88 -23.63
CA ALA A 373 21.66 -22.66 -24.55
C ALA A 373 20.91 -23.10 -25.82
N LEU A 374 19.58 -23.00 -25.85
CA LEU A 374 18.76 -23.22 -27.05
C LEU A 374 18.96 -22.09 -28.07
N ASP A 375 18.99 -20.85 -27.60
CA ASP A 375 19.24 -19.66 -28.43
C ASP A 375 20.73 -19.38 -28.65
N ILE A 376 21.56 -19.61 -27.62
CA ILE A 376 23.00 -19.32 -27.62
C ILE A 376 23.77 -20.61 -27.29
N PRO A 377 24.15 -21.44 -28.27
CA PRO A 377 24.80 -22.74 -28.02
C PRO A 377 26.10 -22.69 -27.20
N SER A 378 26.76 -21.52 -27.14
CA SER A 378 27.95 -21.31 -26.31
C SER A 378 27.67 -20.86 -24.86
N ALA A 379 26.44 -20.52 -24.48
CA ALA A 379 26.09 -19.85 -23.20
C ALA A 379 26.82 -20.43 -21.98
N LYS A 380 26.76 -21.75 -21.80
CA LYS A 380 27.44 -22.48 -20.71
C LYS A 380 28.95 -22.23 -20.66
N THR A 381 29.63 -22.31 -21.81
CA THR A 381 31.08 -22.05 -21.90
C THR A 381 31.44 -20.59 -21.60
N LEU A 382 30.53 -19.67 -21.89
CA LEU A 382 30.75 -18.24 -21.65
C LEU A 382 30.52 -17.89 -20.19
N PHE A 383 29.48 -18.42 -19.57
CA PHE A 383 29.25 -18.29 -18.14
C PHE A 383 30.47 -18.79 -17.34
N GLN A 384 30.98 -19.98 -17.69
CA GLN A 384 32.20 -20.54 -17.11
C GLN A 384 33.45 -19.66 -17.32
N SER A 385 33.51 -18.85 -18.39
CA SER A 385 34.62 -17.91 -18.63
C SER A 385 34.43 -16.55 -17.94
N LEU A 386 33.18 -16.14 -17.69
CA LEU A 386 32.83 -14.84 -17.10
C LEU A 386 32.90 -14.86 -15.58
N VAL A 387 32.46 -15.94 -14.92
CA VAL A 387 32.47 -16.06 -13.45
C VAL A 387 33.89 -15.86 -12.86
N PRO A 388 34.96 -16.50 -13.36
CA PRO A 388 36.32 -16.26 -12.86
C PRO A 388 36.81 -14.83 -13.07
N ARG A 389 36.37 -14.17 -14.16
CA ARG A 389 36.72 -12.76 -14.45
C ARG A 389 36.07 -11.83 -13.44
N ALA A 390 34.76 -11.96 -13.21
CA ALA A 390 34.02 -11.15 -12.23
C ALA A 390 34.58 -11.29 -10.81
N ILE A 391 35.04 -12.50 -10.43
CA ILE A 391 35.73 -12.75 -9.16
C ILE A 391 37.12 -12.09 -9.13
N SER A 392 37.90 -12.21 -10.21
CA SER A 392 39.24 -11.60 -10.30
C SER A 392 39.22 -10.07 -10.31
N GLU A 393 38.15 -9.48 -10.81
CA GLU A 393 37.89 -8.04 -10.86
C GLU A 393 37.17 -7.53 -9.59
N GLY A 394 36.82 -8.42 -8.65
CA GLY A 394 36.36 -8.08 -7.30
C GLY A 394 34.88 -7.71 -7.14
N TRP A 395 34.07 -7.87 -8.19
CA TRP A 395 32.63 -7.54 -8.15
C TRP A 395 31.71 -8.75 -7.94
N LEU A 396 32.24 -9.98 -8.01
CA LEU A 396 31.57 -11.21 -7.58
C LEU A 396 32.40 -11.90 -6.47
N ASP A 397 31.76 -12.34 -5.38
CA ASP A 397 32.47 -12.97 -4.27
C ASP A 397 32.93 -14.40 -4.61
N ALA A 398 34.11 -14.80 -4.11
CA ALA A 398 34.67 -16.13 -4.35
C ALA A 398 33.85 -17.28 -3.75
N SER A 399 32.94 -17.01 -2.81
CA SER A 399 31.92 -17.96 -2.32
C SER A 399 30.97 -18.43 -3.41
N PHE A 400 30.79 -17.70 -4.52
CA PHE A 400 29.99 -18.15 -5.66
C PHE A 400 30.53 -19.45 -6.31
N LEU A 401 31.85 -19.69 -6.21
CA LEU A 401 32.47 -20.94 -6.67
C LEU A 401 32.52 -22.05 -5.60
N LYS A 402 32.12 -21.75 -4.36
CA LYS A 402 31.97 -22.77 -3.33
C LYS A 402 30.54 -23.31 -3.41
N PRO A 403 30.31 -24.59 -3.80
CA PRO A 403 29.04 -25.20 -3.45
C PRO A 403 28.89 -25.12 -1.93
N SER A 404 27.75 -24.60 -1.46
CA SER A 404 27.43 -24.52 -0.04
C SER A 404 27.10 -25.93 0.47
N GLY A 405 28.15 -26.72 0.71
CA GLY A 405 28.10 -28.12 1.10
C GLY A 405 29.40 -28.82 0.74
N GLU A 406 30.28 -29.01 1.73
CA GLU A 406 31.38 -29.96 1.61
C GLU A 406 30.90 -31.36 2.04
N ASP A 407 31.28 -32.35 1.23
CA ASP A 407 31.44 -33.79 1.53
C ASP A 407 30.23 -34.74 1.45
N GLY A 408 30.45 -35.87 0.74
CA GLY A 408 29.71 -37.14 0.86
C GLY A 408 28.32 -37.29 0.23
N ASP A 409 28.26 -37.91 -0.96
CA ASP A 409 27.06 -38.37 -1.70
C ASP A 409 25.97 -37.30 -1.99
N VAL A 410 25.51 -37.24 -3.25
CA VAL A 410 24.24 -36.57 -3.57
C VAL A 410 23.13 -37.46 -2.99
N PRO A 411 22.34 -37.01 -2.00
CA PRO A 411 21.30 -37.84 -1.43
C PRO A 411 20.25 -38.14 -2.50
N VAL A 412 19.78 -39.39 -2.56
CA VAL A 412 18.68 -39.81 -3.46
C VAL A 412 17.42 -38.96 -3.22
N GLU A 413 17.28 -38.40 -2.02
CA GLU A 413 16.25 -37.43 -1.64
C GLU A 413 16.28 -36.13 -2.48
N ASP A 414 17.45 -35.58 -2.83
CA ASP A 414 17.52 -34.34 -3.62
C ASP A 414 17.17 -34.57 -5.10
N GLU A 415 17.48 -35.75 -5.66
CA GLU A 415 17.02 -36.11 -7.01
C GLU A 415 15.51 -36.39 -7.04
N LYS A 416 14.96 -37.06 -6.03
CA LYS A 416 13.50 -37.22 -5.84
C LYS A 416 12.78 -35.87 -5.75
N VAL A 417 13.21 -34.99 -4.84
CA VAL A 417 12.64 -33.65 -4.66
C VAL A 417 12.74 -32.82 -5.95
N ARG A 418 13.84 -32.95 -6.70
CA ARG A 418 14.03 -32.24 -7.97
C ARG A 418 13.10 -32.76 -9.07
N ASN A 419 12.82 -34.05 -9.12
CA ASN A 419 11.86 -34.63 -10.07
C ASN A 419 10.43 -34.27 -9.68
N TYR A 420 10.05 -34.39 -8.41
CA TYR A 420 8.75 -33.93 -7.90
C TYR A 420 8.50 -32.46 -8.23
N LYS A 421 9.49 -31.58 -8.02
CA LYS A 421 9.41 -30.15 -8.39
C LYS A 421 9.18 -29.90 -9.88
N LYS A 422 9.56 -30.82 -10.78
CA LYS A 422 9.26 -30.72 -12.22
C LYS A 422 7.83 -31.16 -12.52
N GLU A 423 7.43 -32.33 -12.03
CA GLU A 423 6.07 -32.84 -12.27
C GLU A 423 5.00 -31.91 -11.66
N ALA A 424 5.24 -31.40 -10.46
CA ALA A 424 4.40 -30.38 -9.83
C ALA A 424 4.22 -29.13 -10.71
N VAL A 425 5.26 -28.65 -11.39
CA VAL A 425 5.17 -27.51 -12.33
C VAL A 425 4.29 -27.85 -13.52
N THR A 426 4.43 -29.05 -14.10
CA THR A 426 3.58 -29.53 -15.20
C THR A 426 2.11 -29.54 -14.78
N ILE A 427 1.79 -30.18 -13.65
CA ILE A 427 0.43 -30.30 -13.10
C ILE A 427 -0.19 -28.92 -12.82
N ILE A 428 0.56 -28.00 -12.19
CA ILE A 428 0.08 -26.63 -11.92
C ILE A 428 -0.17 -25.85 -13.23
N HIS A 429 0.68 -26.02 -14.24
CA HIS A 429 0.50 -25.37 -15.54
C HIS A 429 -0.68 -25.92 -16.34
N GLU A 430 -0.92 -27.22 -16.30
CA GLU A 430 -2.11 -27.83 -16.90
C GLU A 430 -3.38 -27.35 -16.20
N TYR A 431 -3.39 -27.33 -14.86
CA TYR A 431 -4.51 -26.77 -14.08
C TYR A 431 -4.80 -25.29 -14.39
N PHE A 432 -3.78 -24.42 -14.49
CA PHE A 432 -3.99 -23.02 -14.88
C PHE A 432 -4.54 -22.85 -16.31
N LEU A 433 -4.47 -23.89 -17.16
CA LEU A 433 -5.08 -23.89 -18.49
C LEU A 433 -6.47 -24.53 -18.50
N SER A 434 -6.72 -25.57 -17.71
CA SER A 434 -7.96 -26.37 -17.71
C SER A 434 -9.00 -25.95 -16.67
N ASP A 435 -8.57 -25.42 -15.53
CA ASP A 435 -9.35 -25.25 -14.28
C ASP A 435 -9.96 -26.58 -13.75
N ASP A 436 -9.37 -27.72 -14.11
CA ASP A 436 -9.82 -29.05 -13.69
C ASP A 436 -9.16 -29.49 -12.37
N ILE A 437 -9.79 -29.12 -11.25
CA ILE A 437 -9.35 -29.52 -9.90
C ILE A 437 -9.38 -31.06 -9.74
N PRO A 438 -10.43 -31.81 -10.14
CA PRO A 438 -10.44 -33.27 -10.03
C PRO A 438 -9.33 -34.00 -10.82
N GLU A 439 -8.88 -33.49 -11.97
CA GLU A 439 -7.74 -34.05 -12.71
C GLU A 439 -6.40 -33.75 -12.02
N LEU A 440 -6.23 -32.53 -11.48
CA LEU A 440 -5.04 -32.18 -10.70
C LEU A 440 -4.92 -33.02 -9.42
N ILE A 441 -6.03 -33.25 -8.69
CA ILE A 441 -6.01 -34.09 -7.49
C ILE A 441 -5.58 -35.52 -7.85
N ARG A 442 -6.18 -36.12 -8.88
CA ARG A 442 -5.78 -37.46 -9.37
C ARG A 442 -4.30 -37.50 -9.78
N SER A 443 -3.80 -36.46 -10.44
CA SER A 443 -2.38 -36.35 -10.81
C SER A 443 -1.44 -36.26 -9.59
N LEU A 444 -1.87 -35.63 -8.48
CA LEU A 444 -1.13 -35.60 -7.23
C LEU A 444 -1.19 -36.93 -6.47
N GLU A 445 -2.33 -37.60 -6.46
CA GLU A 445 -2.48 -38.95 -5.89
C GLU A 445 -1.62 -39.98 -6.65
N ASP A 446 -1.58 -39.90 -7.98
CA ASP A 446 -0.76 -40.76 -8.84
C ASP A 446 0.76 -40.52 -8.65
N LEU A 447 1.19 -39.32 -8.23
CA LEU A 447 2.58 -39.06 -7.83
C LEU A 447 2.96 -39.76 -6.52
N GLY A 448 2.01 -39.92 -5.59
CA GLY A 448 2.14 -40.78 -4.41
C GLY A 448 3.20 -40.39 -3.36
N GLU A 449 3.68 -39.15 -3.36
CA GLU A 449 4.75 -38.66 -2.46
C GLU A 449 4.22 -37.51 -1.56
N PRO A 450 3.38 -37.80 -0.55
CA PRO A 450 2.71 -36.80 0.28
C PRO A 450 3.68 -35.96 1.14
N GLU A 451 4.87 -36.46 1.44
CA GLU A 451 5.92 -35.67 2.13
C GLU A 451 6.33 -34.38 1.40
N PHE A 452 5.96 -34.24 0.12
CA PHE A 452 6.25 -33.05 -0.68
C PHE A 452 5.04 -32.13 -0.90
N ASN A 453 3.90 -32.38 -0.26
CA ASN A 453 2.72 -31.49 -0.29
C ASN A 453 3.06 -30.01 0.08
N PRO A 454 3.88 -29.72 1.11
CA PRO A 454 4.36 -28.36 1.39
C PRO A 454 5.13 -27.71 0.22
N ILE A 455 5.89 -28.52 -0.54
CA ILE A 455 6.67 -28.07 -1.71
C ILE A 455 5.72 -27.73 -2.86
N PHE A 456 4.66 -28.53 -3.05
CA PHE A 456 3.63 -28.25 -4.04
C PHE A 456 2.91 -26.93 -3.74
N LEU A 457 2.45 -26.72 -2.50
CA LEU A 457 1.81 -25.47 -2.08
C LEU A 457 2.70 -24.26 -2.37
N LYS A 458 3.97 -24.32 -1.93
CA LYS A 458 4.95 -23.26 -2.19
C LYS A 458 5.07 -22.99 -3.69
N LYS A 459 5.12 -24.03 -4.52
CA LYS A 459 5.27 -23.88 -5.97
C LYS A 459 4.01 -23.33 -6.65
N LEU A 460 2.83 -23.76 -6.23
CA LEU A 460 1.52 -23.26 -6.68
C LEU A 460 1.42 -21.75 -6.48
N ILE A 461 1.63 -21.28 -5.24
CA ILE A 461 1.52 -19.84 -4.93
C ILE A 461 2.60 -19.04 -5.65
N THR A 462 3.85 -19.53 -5.69
CA THR A 462 4.93 -18.83 -6.42
C THR A 462 4.62 -18.69 -7.92
N LEU A 463 4.07 -19.73 -8.56
CA LEU A 463 3.68 -19.68 -9.98
C LEU A 463 2.42 -18.85 -10.24
N ALA A 464 1.54 -18.71 -9.26
CA ALA A 464 0.36 -17.85 -9.35
C ALA A 464 0.72 -16.36 -9.23
N MET A 465 1.65 -16.02 -8.34
CA MET A 465 2.09 -14.63 -8.12
C MET A 465 2.80 -14.05 -9.36
N ASP A 466 3.56 -14.86 -10.11
CA ASP A 466 4.21 -14.49 -11.39
C ASP A 466 3.21 -14.38 -12.57
N ARG A 467 1.90 -14.41 -12.28
CA ARG A 467 0.80 -14.41 -13.26
C ARG A 467 -0.28 -13.38 -12.88
N LYS A 468 -1.41 -13.41 -13.59
CA LYS A 468 -2.51 -12.46 -13.37
C LYS A 468 -3.34 -12.89 -12.17
N ASN A 469 -4.21 -12.00 -11.71
CA ASN A 469 -5.06 -12.30 -10.56
C ASN A 469 -6.02 -13.49 -10.78
N ARG A 470 -6.31 -13.87 -12.03
CA ARG A 470 -7.03 -15.12 -12.35
C ARG A 470 -6.30 -16.33 -11.75
N GLU A 471 -5.01 -16.47 -12.03
CA GLU A 471 -4.23 -17.60 -11.52
C GLU A 471 -4.02 -17.52 -9.99
N LYS A 472 -4.07 -16.32 -9.40
CA LYS A 472 -4.04 -16.11 -7.94
C LYS A 472 -5.34 -16.53 -7.25
N GLU A 473 -6.49 -16.25 -7.87
CA GLU A 473 -7.78 -16.76 -7.42
C GLU A 473 -7.87 -18.28 -7.60
N MET A 474 -7.46 -18.82 -8.77
CA MET A 474 -7.39 -20.27 -9.02
C MET A 474 -6.52 -20.98 -7.98
N ALA A 475 -5.35 -20.45 -7.65
CA ALA A 475 -4.49 -21.00 -6.60
C ALA A 475 -5.13 -20.93 -5.20
N SER A 476 -5.91 -19.89 -4.91
CA SER A 476 -6.63 -19.75 -3.63
C SER A 476 -7.78 -20.77 -3.52
N VAL A 477 -8.61 -20.90 -4.55
CA VAL A 477 -9.71 -21.87 -4.63
C VAL A 477 -9.18 -23.31 -4.59
N LEU A 478 -8.10 -23.59 -5.33
CA LEU A 478 -7.45 -24.88 -5.33
C LEU A 478 -6.90 -25.23 -3.94
N LEU A 479 -6.33 -24.27 -3.19
CA LEU A 479 -5.83 -24.53 -1.84
C LEU A 479 -6.92 -25.04 -0.90
N SER A 480 -8.14 -24.51 -0.99
CA SER A 480 -9.29 -25.00 -0.23
C SER A 480 -9.72 -26.41 -0.65
N ALA A 481 -9.73 -26.70 -1.96
CA ALA A 481 -10.06 -28.04 -2.45
C ALA A 481 -9.01 -29.09 -2.02
N LEU A 482 -7.72 -28.75 -2.12
CA LEU A 482 -6.62 -29.60 -1.69
C LEU A 482 -6.70 -29.92 -0.19
N HIS A 483 -7.03 -28.93 0.65
CA HIS A 483 -7.16 -29.12 2.10
C HIS A 483 -8.35 -30.01 2.51
N ILE A 484 -9.42 -30.03 1.72
CA ILE A 484 -10.57 -30.91 1.95
C ILE A 484 -10.25 -32.36 1.54
N GLU A 485 -9.53 -32.56 0.43
CA GLU A 485 -9.36 -33.86 -0.21
C GLU A 485 -8.05 -34.58 0.19
N ILE A 486 -6.89 -33.89 0.17
CA ILE A 486 -5.56 -34.53 0.23
C ILE A 486 -4.49 -33.89 1.14
N PHE A 487 -4.57 -32.59 1.48
CA PHE A 487 -3.55 -31.89 2.26
C PHE A 487 -4.02 -31.71 3.72
N SER A 488 -3.18 -32.08 4.68
CA SER A 488 -3.46 -31.80 6.09
C SER A 488 -3.23 -30.33 6.43
N THR A 489 -3.84 -29.81 7.51
CA THR A 489 -3.53 -28.45 8.00
C THR A 489 -2.03 -28.27 8.31
N GLU A 490 -1.32 -29.32 8.71
CA GLU A 490 0.14 -29.30 8.92
C GLU A 490 0.90 -29.12 7.60
N ASP A 491 0.45 -29.74 6.50
CA ASP A 491 1.01 -29.51 5.16
C ASP A 491 0.81 -28.06 4.69
N ILE A 492 -0.37 -27.48 4.96
CA ILE A 492 -0.68 -26.08 4.64
C ILE A 492 0.23 -25.14 5.44
N VAL A 493 0.33 -25.35 6.76
CA VAL A 493 1.20 -24.57 7.66
C VAL A 493 2.66 -24.64 7.22
N ASN A 494 3.19 -25.85 7.00
CA ASN A 494 4.57 -26.05 6.56
C ASN A 494 4.82 -25.43 5.17
N GLY A 495 3.87 -25.55 4.25
CA GLY A 495 3.96 -24.92 2.93
C GLY A 495 4.04 -23.39 3.00
N PHE A 496 3.23 -22.76 3.86
CA PHE A 496 3.32 -21.31 4.11
C PHE A 496 4.61 -20.92 4.84
N VAL A 497 5.11 -21.70 5.81
CA VAL A 497 6.43 -21.45 6.42
C VAL A 497 7.51 -21.48 5.34
N MET A 498 7.61 -22.56 4.56
CA MET A 498 8.59 -22.68 3.48
C MET A 498 8.50 -21.55 2.44
N LEU A 499 7.29 -21.07 2.15
CA LEU A 499 7.07 -19.95 1.24
C LEU A 499 7.57 -18.62 1.84
N LEU A 500 7.23 -18.36 3.10
CA LEU A 500 7.56 -17.13 3.83
C LEU A 500 9.03 -17.04 4.25
N GLU A 501 9.72 -18.16 4.47
CA GLU A 501 11.19 -18.20 4.59
C GLU A 501 11.88 -17.65 3.34
N SER A 502 11.28 -17.89 2.16
CA SER A 502 11.73 -17.33 0.88
C SER A 502 11.00 -16.06 0.46
N ALA A 503 10.27 -15.39 1.36
CA ALA A 503 9.57 -14.14 1.01
C ALA A 503 10.54 -13.03 0.58
N GLU A 504 11.71 -12.92 1.21
CA GLU A 504 12.77 -11.99 0.79
C GLU A 504 13.23 -12.28 -0.64
N ASP A 505 13.47 -13.55 -0.98
CA ASP A 505 13.87 -13.95 -2.33
C ASP A 505 12.77 -13.76 -3.38
N THR A 506 11.51 -13.99 -3.01
CA THR A 506 10.32 -13.84 -3.87
C THR A 506 10.04 -12.37 -4.15
N ALA A 507 10.24 -11.48 -3.16
CA ALA A 507 10.14 -10.03 -3.32
C ALA A 507 11.21 -9.43 -4.24
N LEU A 508 12.27 -10.19 -4.60
CA LEU A 508 13.21 -9.77 -5.64
C LEU A 508 12.71 -10.13 -7.04
N ASP A 509 11.77 -11.06 -7.20
CA ASP A 509 11.19 -11.43 -8.50
C ASP A 509 9.88 -10.70 -8.79
N ILE A 510 9.08 -10.51 -7.74
CA ILE A 510 7.69 -10.07 -7.81
C ILE A 510 7.56 -8.80 -6.97
N LEU A 511 7.26 -7.68 -7.65
CA LEU A 511 6.98 -6.41 -6.98
C LEU A 511 5.76 -6.60 -6.08
N ASP A 512 5.84 -6.10 -4.84
CA ASP A 512 4.79 -6.21 -3.83
C ASP A 512 4.49 -7.65 -3.32
N ALA A 513 5.44 -8.59 -3.49
CA ALA A 513 5.30 -9.97 -3.03
C ALA A 513 4.85 -10.12 -1.57
N SER A 514 5.30 -9.23 -0.66
CA SER A 514 4.87 -9.27 0.75
C SER A 514 3.37 -8.99 0.91
N ASN A 515 2.79 -8.07 0.14
CA ASN A 515 1.34 -7.83 0.15
C ASN A 515 0.59 -9.02 -0.43
N GLU A 516 1.04 -9.55 -1.57
CA GLU A 516 0.38 -10.71 -2.20
C GLU A 516 0.45 -11.97 -1.32
N LEU A 517 1.59 -12.25 -0.69
CA LEU A 517 1.74 -13.34 0.27
C LEU A 517 0.85 -13.14 1.51
N ALA A 518 0.71 -11.90 2.00
CA ALA A 518 -0.22 -11.60 3.07
C ALA A 518 -1.68 -11.76 2.65
N LEU A 519 -2.03 -11.45 1.40
CA LEU A 519 -3.35 -11.70 0.83
C LEU A 519 -3.64 -13.20 0.70
N PHE A 520 -2.71 -14.02 0.18
CA PHE A 520 -2.85 -15.48 0.16
C PHE A 520 -3.03 -16.07 1.57
N LEU A 521 -2.20 -15.64 2.52
CA LEU A 521 -2.26 -16.11 3.91
C LEU A 521 -3.56 -15.69 4.60
N ALA A 522 -4.05 -14.47 4.34
CA ALA A 522 -5.33 -13.98 4.84
C ALA A 522 -6.53 -14.65 4.16
N ARG A 523 -6.46 -14.90 2.85
CA ARG A 523 -7.47 -15.62 2.06
C ARG A 523 -7.64 -17.04 2.58
N ALA A 524 -6.54 -17.76 2.85
CA ALA A 524 -6.55 -19.09 3.44
C ALA A 524 -7.22 -19.16 4.82
N VAL A 525 -7.19 -18.08 5.62
CA VAL A 525 -7.94 -18.00 6.88
C VAL A 525 -9.43 -17.72 6.66
N ILE A 526 -9.79 -16.97 5.61
CA ILE A 526 -11.20 -16.68 5.27
C ILE A 526 -11.90 -17.86 4.57
N ASP A 527 -11.15 -18.72 3.87
CA ASP A 527 -11.66 -19.98 3.28
C ASP A 527 -11.57 -21.19 4.23
N ASP A 528 -11.40 -20.96 5.54
CA ASP A 528 -11.30 -21.98 6.60
C ASP A 528 -10.18 -23.04 6.43
N VAL A 529 -9.22 -22.81 5.53
CA VAL A 529 -8.02 -23.66 5.32
C VAL A 529 -7.06 -23.56 6.51
N LEU A 530 -6.95 -22.37 7.09
CA LEU A 530 -6.14 -22.07 8.27
C LEU A 530 -6.99 -21.43 9.37
N ALA A 531 -6.81 -21.87 10.62
CA ALA A 531 -7.37 -21.14 11.74
C ALA A 531 -6.51 -19.91 12.07
N PRO A 532 -7.06 -18.83 12.68
CA PRO A 532 -6.27 -17.67 13.13
C PRO A 532 -5.09 -18.02 14.05
N LEU A 533 -5.19 -19.12 14.81
CA LEU A 533 -4.12 -19.66 15.65
C LEU A 533 -2.93 -20.20 14.84
N ASN A 534 -3.15 -20.75 13.64
CA ASN A 534 -2.07 -21.23 12.78
C ASN A 534 -1.19 -20.07 12.27
N LEU A 535 -1.67 -18.81 12.28
CA LEU A 535 -0.82 -17.65 12.02
C LEU A 535 0.21 -17.40 13.13
N GLU A 536 -0.01 -17.93 14.34
CA GLU A 536 0.97 -17.88 15.43
C GLU A 536 2.01 -18.99 15.27
N GLU A 537 1.57 -20.17 14.88
CA GLU A 537 2.41 -21.31 14.53
C GLU A 537 3.36 -20.98 13.36
N ILE A 538 2.82 -20.53 12.22
CA ILE A 538 3.60 -20.06 11.05
C ILE A 538 4.56 -18.94 11.45
N GLY A 539 4.10 -17.97 12.24
CA GLY A 539 4.93 -16.88 12.73
C GLY A 539 6.05 -17.33 13.68
N SER A 540 5.87 -18.43 14.40
CA SER A 540 6.87 -19.00 15.32
C SER A 540 7.92 -19.88 14.63
N GLY A 541 7.57 -20.50 13.49
CA GLY A 541 8.51 -21.25 12.65
C GLY A 541 9.49 -20.36 11.88
N LEU A 542 9.19 -19.08 11.71
CA LEU A 542 9.99 -18.14 10.93
C LEU A 542 11.13 -17.48 11.73
N PRO A 543 12.29 -17.18 11.11
CA PRO A 543 13.37 -16.42 11.75
C PRO A 543 12.91 -15.06 12.27
N PRO A 544 13.35 -14.62 13.47
CA PRO A 544 12.90 -13.37 14.05
C PRO A 544 13.35 -12.16 13.21
N LYS A 545 12.40 -11.31 12.81
CA LYS A 545 12.59 -10.11 11.97
C LYS A 545 12.90 -10.35 10.48
N CYS A 546 12.55 -11.50 9.91
CA CYS A 546 12.52 -11.67 8.44
C CYS A 546 11.26 -11.02 7.82
N SER A 547 11.28 -10.75 6.51
CA SER A 547 10.10 -10.22 5.80
C SER A 547 8.87 -11.13 5.90
N GLY A 548 9.06 -12.46 6.01
CA GLY A 548 7.98 -13.41 6.26
C GLY A 548 7.24 -13.13 7.58
N SER A 549 7.96 -12.78 8.65
CA SER A 549 7.34 -12.43 9.94
C SER A 549 6.53 -11.12 9.88
N GLU A 550 6.94 -10.17 9.03
CA GLU A 550 6.18 -8.95 8.75
C GLU A 550 4.94 -9.23 7.89
N THR A 551 5.06 -10.13 6.91
CA THR A 551 3.97 -10.63 6.07
C THR A 551 2.87 -11.30 6.92
N VAL A 552 3.23 -12.13 7.91
CA VAL A 552 2.27 -12.69 8.88
C VAL A 552 1.56 -11.60 9.69
N ARG A 553 2.30 -10.58 10.15
CA ARG A 553 1.71 -9.43 10.88
C ARG A 553 0.71 -8.67 10.01
N MET A 554 1.04 -8.47 8.73
CA MET A 554 0.18 -7.80 7.77
C MET A 554 -1.09 -8.60 7.46
N ALA A 555 -0.99 -9.92 7.25
CA ALA A 555 -2.14 -10.80 7.08
C ALA A 555 -3.10 -10.73 8.28
N ARG A 556 -2.59 -10.71 9.52
CA ARG A 556 -3.41 -10.50 10.74
C ARG A 556 -4.11 -9.14 10.73
N SER A 557 -3.45 -8.08 10.27
CA SER A 557 -4.05 -6.74 10.13
C SER A 557 -5.17 -6.73 9.08
N LEU A 558 -4.98 -7.42 7.96
CA LEU A 558 -5.98 -7.56 6.90
C LEU A 558 -7.22 -8.34 7.38
N ILE A 559 -7.04 -9.44 8.12
CA ILE A 559 -8.13 -10.23 8.73
C ILE A 559 -8.86 -9.42 9.83
N GLY A 560 -8.12 -8.63 10.61
CA GLY A 560 -8.69 -7.78 11.68
C GLY A 560 -9.44 -6.54 11.20
N ALA A 561 -9.38 -6.21 9.90
CA ALA A 561 -10.03 -5.04 9.35
C ALA A 561 -11.56 -5.20 9.28
N ARG A 562 -12.28 -4.06 9.32
CA ARG A 562 -13.74 -4.06 9.12
C ARG A 562 -14.07 -4.61 7.73
N HIS A 563 -15.07 -5.49 7.65
CA HIS A 563 -15.48 -6.20 6.43
C HIS A 563 -14.37 -7.06 5.76
N ALA A 564 -13.33 -7.46 6.51
CA ALA A 564 -12.20 -8.26 6.01
C ALA A 564 -12.64 -9.49 5.20
N GLY A 565 -13.62 -10.27 5.67
CA GLY A 565 -14.09 -11.46 4.97
C GLY A 565 -14.57 -11.18 3.54
N GLU A 566 -15.41 -10.17 3.32
CA GLU A 566 -15.90 -9.82 1.98
C GLU A 566 -14.82 -9.18 1.09
N ARG A 567 -13.90 -8.41 1.69
CA ARG A 567 -12.76 -7.80 0.98
C ARG A 567 -11.76 -8.87 0.52
N LEU A 568 -11.39 -9.79 1.41
CA LEU A 568 -10.45 -10.88 1.14
C LEU A 568 -11.04 -11.92 0.18
N LEU A 569 -12.35 -12.22 0.27
CA LEU A 569 -13.09 -12.99 -0.75
C LEU A 569 -13.05 -12.38 -2.17
N ARG A 570 -12.55 -11.15 -2.31
CA ARG A 570 -12.43 -10.43 -3.59
C ARG A 570 -11.04 -9.85 -3.82
N CYS A 571 -10.01 -10.24 -3.05
CA CYS A 571 -8.70 -9.57 -3.11
C CYS A 571 -7.99 -9.71 -4.47
N TRP A 572 -8.27 -10.79 -5.20
CA TRP A 572 -7.79 -10.99 -6.57
C TRP A 572 -8.77 -10.43 -7.63
N GLY A 573 -10.01 -10.11 -7.24
CA GLY A 573 -11.08 -9.65 -8.13
C GLY A 573 -11.88 -10.80 -8.77
N GLY A 574 -12.73 -10.47 -9.76
CA GLY A 574 -13.45 -11.47 -10.52
C GLY A 574 -12.48 -12.36 -11.31
N GLY A 575 -12.47 -13.69 -11.07
CA GLY A 575 -11.54 -14.65 -11.68
C GLY A 575 -11.51 -14.72 -13.21
N THR A 576 -12.39 -13.98 -13.89
CA THR A 576 -12.46 -13.80 -15.34
C THR A 576 -11.92 -12.44 -15.84
N GLY A 577 -11.41 -11.58 -14.96
CA GLY A 577 -10.77 -10.30 -15.30
C GLY A 577 -11.73 -9.12 -15.55
N TRP A 578 -12.97 -9.20 -15.07
CA TRP A 578 -13.99 -8.16 -15.24
C TRP A 578 -13.94 -7.14 -14.10
N ALA A 579 -14.17 -5.85 -14.39
CA ALA A 579 -14.53 -4.91 -13.34
C ALA A 579 -15.88 -5.33 -12.73
N VAL A 580 -16.07 -5.07 -11.44
CA VAL A 580 -17.31 -5.46 -10.73
C VAL A 580 -18.53 -4.83 -11.40
N GLU A 581 -18.39 -3.62 -11.96
CA GLU A 581 -19.51 -2.91 -12.59
C GLU A 581 -19.85 -3.50 -13.96
N ASP A 582 -18.86 -3.95 -14.75
CA ASP A 582 -19.12 -4.68 -16.00
C ASP A 582 -19.82 -6.02 -15.73
N ALA A 583 -19.48 -6.69 -14.62
CA ALA A 583 -20.16 -7.91 -14.18
C ALA A 583 -21.61 -7.62 -13.75
N LYS A 584 -21.86 -6.56 -12.97
CA LYS A 584 -23.21 -6.09 -12.61
C LYS A 584 -24.04 -5.71 -13.84
N ASP A 585 -23.42 -5.14 -14.86
CA ASP A 585 -24.04 -4.76 -16.13
C ASP A 585 -24.43 -5.97 -16.97
N LYS A 586 -23.54 -6.97 -17.05
CA LYS A 586 -23.83 -8.26 -17.69
C LYS A 586 -24.95 -9.02 -16.99
N ILE A 587 -24.93 -9.09 -15.66
CA ILE A 587 -26.00 -9.72 -14.87
C ILE A 587 -27.32 -8.98 -15.11
N MET A 588 -27.32 -7.64 -15.20
CA MET A 588 -28.53 -6.89 -15.51
C MET A 588 -29.07 -7.25 -16.91
N LYS A 589 -28.23 -7.20 -17.95
CA LYS A 589 -28.62 -7.52 -19.34
C LYS A 589 -29.16 -8.95 -19.47
N LEU A 590 -28.53 -9.92 -18.79
CA LEU A 590 -28.98 -11.31 -18.72
C LEU A 590 -30.39 -11.43 -18.12
N LEU A 591 -30.63 -10.74 -17.01
CA LEU A 591 -31.95 -10.77 -16.35
C LEU A 591 -33.02 -10.04 -17.18
N GLU A 592 -32.67 -8.94 -17.85
CA GLU A 592 -33.57 -8.22 -18.77
C GLU A 592 -33.92 -9.03 -20.03
N GLU A 593 -32.97 -9.78 -20.59
CA GLU A 593 -33.18 -10.69 -21.72
C GLU A 593 -34.09 -11.87 -21.34
N TYR A 594 -33.82 -12.48 -20.19
CA TYR A 594 -34.69 -13.53 -19.64
C TYR A 594 -36.11 -13.01 -19.33
N GLU A 595 -36.23 -11.79 -18.77
CA GLU A 595 -37.51 -11.12 -18.56
C GLU A 595 -38.29 -10.95 -19.86
N SER A 596 -37.61 -10.44 -20.89
CA SER A 596 -38.17 -10.08 -22.20
C SER A 596 -38.65 -11.29 -23.03
N GLY A 597 -38.28 -12.51 -22.65
CA GLY A 597 -38.72 -13.73 -23.34
C GLY A 597 -37.73 -14.88 -23.34
N GLY A 598 -36.52 -14.70 -22.80
CA GLY A 598 -35.47 -15.73 -22.78
C GLY A 598 -35.85 -17.04 -22.06
N VAL A 599 -35.06 -18.07 -22.31
CA VAL A 599 -35.26 -19.44 -21.81
C VAL A 599 -34.46 -19.66 -20.52
N VAL A 600 -35.02 -20.36 -19.53
CA VAL A 600 -34.36 -20.59 -18.23
C VAL A 600 -33.00 -21.28 -18.39
N SER A 601 -32.91 -22.31 -19.23
CA SER A 601 -31.66 -23.04 -19.47
C SER A 601 -30.55 -22.16 -20.09
N GLU A 602 -30.94 -21.17 -20.89
CA GLU A 602 -30.01 -20.21 -21.49
C GLU A 602 -29.52 -19.22 -20.42
N ALA A 603 -30.42 -18.68 -19.60
CA ALA A 603 -30.05 -17.83 -18.47
C ALA A 603 -29.15 -18.57 -17.44
N CYS A 604 -29.45 -19.84 -17.10
CA CYS A 604 -28.59 -20.68 -16.26
C CYS A 604 -27.22 -20.90 -16.91
N GLN A 605 -27.15 -21.17 -18.21
CA GLN A 605 -25.87 -21.32 -18.91
C GLN A 605 -25.08 -20.01 -18.93
N CYS A 606 -25.72 -18.87 -19.19
CA CYS A 606 -25.06 -17.56 -19.13
C CYS A 606 -24.55 -17.23 -17.71
N ILE A 607 -25.27 -17.58 -16.65
CA ILE A 607 -24.79 -17.45 -15.26
C ILE A 607 -23.57 -18.34 -15.00
N ARG A 608 -23.54 -19.55 -15.57
CA ARG A 608 -22.37 -20.46 -15.53
C ARG A 608 -21.17 -19.86 -16.30
N ASP A 609 -21.42 -19.30 -17.48
CA ASP A 609 -20.41 -18.68 -18.35
C ASP A 609 -19.84 -17.36 -17.80
N LEU A 610 -20.48 -16.73 -16.79
CA LEU A 610 -19.88 -15.62 -16.05
C LEU A 610 -18.64 -16.06 -15.25
N GLY A 611 -18.56 -17.33 -14.84
CA GLY A 611 -17.42 -17.87 -14.08
C GLY A 611 -17.22 -17.24 -12.69
N MET A 612 -18.28 -16.71 -12.07
CA MET A 612 -18.21 -15.98 -10.79
C MET A 612 -19.16 -16.56 -9.72
N PRO A 613 -19.03 -17.84 -9.32
CA PRO A 613 -19.96 -18.49 -8.39
C PRO A 613 -20.04 -17.79 -7.01
N PHE A 614 -18.97 -17.13 -6.58
CA PHE A 614 -18.92 -16.35 -5.34
C PHE A 614 -19.70 -15.02 -5.40
N PHE A 615 -20.02 -14.53 -6.61
CA PHE A 615 -20.75 -13.28 -6.86
C PHE A 615 -22.22 -13.52 -7.23
N ASN A 616 -22.67 -14.78 -7.25
CA ASN A 616 -24.05 -15.14 -7.58
C ASN A 616 -25.10 -14.49 -6.66
N HIS A 617 -24.73 -14.04 -5.46
CA HIS A 617 -25.54 -13.17 -4.61
C HIS A 617 -25.99 -11.85 -5.30
N GLU A 618 -25.28 -11.38 -6.33
CA GLU A 618 -25.66 -10.21 -7.13
C GLU A 618 -26.75 -10.57 -8.16
N VAL A 619 -26.72 -11.78 -8.72
CA VAL A 619 -27.81 -12.33 -9.55
C VAL A 619 -29.09 -12.42 -8.71
N VAL A 620 -28.98 -12.99 -7.50
CA VAL A 620 -30.09 -13.06 -6.53
C VAL A 620 -30.62 -11.67 -6.19
N LYS A 621 -29.73 -10.72 -5.83
CA LYS A 621 -30.11 -9.33 -5.50
C LYS A 621 -30.86 -8.67 -6.66
N LYS A 622 -30.29 -8.65 -7.87
CA LYS A 622 -30.89 -7.99 -9.04
C LYS A 622 -32.19 -8.66 -9.49
N ALA A 623 -32.27 -9.99 -9.44
CA ALA A 623 -33.49 -10.73 -9.77
C ALA A 623 -34.63 -10.41 -8.78
N LEU A 624 -34.34 -10.31 -7.47
CA LEU A 624 -35.32 -9.91 -6.45
C LEU A 624 -35.77 -8.44 -6.62
N VAL A 625 -34.85 -7.50 -6.88
CA VAL A 625 -35.22 -6.11 -7.18
C VAL A 625 -36.13 -6.06 -8.41
N MET A 626 -35.76 -6.73 -9.50
CA MET A 626 -36.56 -6.75 -10.73
C MET A 626 -37.95 -7.40 -10.50
N ALA A 627 -38.04 -8.44 -9.67
CA ALA A 627 -39.32 -9.02 -9.25
C ALA A 627 -40.15 -8.02 -8.44
N MET A 628 -39.55 -7.31 -7.48
CA MET A 628 -40.20 -6.30 -6.64
C MET A 628 -40.69 -5.08 -7.43
N GLU A 629 -39.92 -4.61 -8.42
CA GLU A 629 -40.26 -3.49 -9.29
C GLU A 629 -41.40 -3.86 -10.25
N LYS A 630 -41.18 -4.90 -11.08
CA LYS A 630 -42.04 -5.25 -12.22
C LYS A 630 -43.19 -6.19 -11.86
N LYS A 631 -43.24 -6.70 -10.61
CA LYS A 631 -44.11 -7.83 -10.18
C LYS A 631 -43.94 -9.07 -11.07
N ASN A 632 -42.69 -9.41 -11.36
CA ASN A 632 -42.36 -10.50 -12.28
C ASN A 632 -41.94 -11.77 -11.54
N ASP A 633 -42.89 -12.70 -11.39
CA ASP A 633 -42.65 -13.98 -10.74
C ASP A 633 -41.70 -14.90 -11.53
N ARG A 634 -41.46 -14.65 -12.83
CA ARG A 634 -40.49 -15.44 -13.64
C ARG A 634 -39.07 -15.39 -13.08
N MET A 635 -38.71 -14.32 -12.36
CA MET A 635 -37.42 -14.21 -11.67
C MET A 635 -37.28 -15.25 -10.56
N LEU A 636 -38.38 -15.62 -9.89
CA LEU A 636 -38.38 -16.71 -8.92
C LEU A 636 -38.22 -18.07 -9.59
N ASP A 637 -38.77 -18.27 -10.79
CA ASP A 637 -38.57 -19.51 -11.55
C ASP A 637 -37.10 -19.69 -11.95
N LEU A 638 -36.43 -18.61 -12.39
CA LEU A 638 -34.98 -18.64 -12.69
C LEU A 638 -34.16 -18.96 -11.43
N LEU A 639 -34.44 -18.29 -10.31
CA LEU A 639 -33.76 -18.56 -9.03
C LEU A 639 -34.04 -19.98 -8.52
N GLN A 640 -35.23 -20.53 -8.79
CA GLN A 640 -35.57 -21.91 -8.44
C GLN A 640 -34.70 -22.91 -9.20
N GLU A 641 -34.60 -22.79 -10.52
CA GLU A 641 -33.79 -23.72 -11.32
C GLU A 641 -32.30 -23.53 -11.05
N CYS A 642 -31.83 -22.28 -10.88
CA CYS A 642 -30.45 -22.01 -10.44
C CYS A 642 -30.11 -22.66 -9.08
N PHE A 643 -31.05 -22.71 -8.14
CA PHE A 643 -30.87 -23.39 -6.87
C PHE A 643 -30.96 -24.91 -7.01
N SER A 644 -31.91 -25.43 -7.80
CA SER A 644 -32.09 -26.86 -8.07
C SER A 644 -30.89 -27.49 -8.79
N GLU A 645 -30.26 -26.77 -9.73
CA GLU A 645 -29.03 -27.19 -10.42
C GLU A 645 -27.76 -27.03 -9.54
N GLY A 646 -27.86 -26.45 -8.35
CA GLY A 646 -26.72 -26.12 -7.49
C GLY A 646 -25.86 -24.94 -7.97
N LEU A 647 -26.28 -24.26 -9.05
CA LEU A 647 -25.60 -23.10 -9.64
C LEU A 647 -25.57 -21.89 -8.69
N ILE A 648 -26.61 -21.71 -7.87
CA ILE A 648 -26.64 -20.74 -6.78
C ILE A 648 -26.83 -21.50 -5.47
N THR A 649 -25.78 -21.51 -4.63
CA THR A 649 -25.79 -22.20 -3.34
C THR A 649 -26.67 -21.48 -2.31
N ILE A 650 -27.10 -22.20 -1.27
CA ILE A 650 -27.88 -21.62 -0.14
C ILE A 650 -27.17 -20.42 0.52
N ASN A 651 -25.83 -20.41 0.55
CA ASN A 651 -25.04 -19.29 1.07
C ASN A 651 -25.15 -18.06 0.15
N GLN A 652 -25.03 -18.25 -1.17
CA GLN A 652 -25.18 -17.16 -2.16
C GLN A 652 -26.61 -16.61 -2.19
N MET A 653 -27.61 -17.49 -2.05
CA MET A 653 -29.01 -17.14 -1.92
C MET A 653 -29.24 -16.30 -0.65
N THR A 654 -28.80 -16.79 0.51
CA THR A 654 -28.88 -16.06 1.79
C THR A 654 -28.22 -14.67 1.71
N LYS A 655 -26.98 -14.58 1.21
CA LYS A 655 -26.28 -13.31 1.00
C LYS A 655 -27.03 -12.34 0.08
N GLY A 656 -27.67 -12.86 -0.98
CA GLY A 656 -28.50 -12.06 -1.87
C GLY A 656 -29.71 -11.44 -1.16
N PHE A 657 -30.42 -12.23 -0.36
CA PHE A 657 -31.55 -11.75 0.45
C PHE A 657 -31.11 -10.78 1.56
N THR A 658 -30.00 -11.03 2.27
CA THR A 658 -29.45 -10.10 3.26
C THR A 658 -29.16 -8.73 2.64
N ARG A 659 -28.54 -8.70 1.45
CA ARG A 659 -28.25 -7.43 0.75
C ARG A 659 -29.49 -6.68 0.24
N ILE A 660 -30.68 -7.30 0.22
CA ILE A 660 -31.96 -6.61 0.05
C ILE A 660 -32.50 -6.14 1.41
N LYS A 661 -32.40 -6.95 2.46
CA LYS A 661 -32.79 -6.60 3.85
C LYS A 661 -32.06 -5.33 4.33
N ASP A 662 -30.76 -5.25 4.08
CA ASP A 662 -29.90 -4.12 4.50
C ASP A 662 -30.18 -2.84 3.68
N GLY A 663 -30.48 -2.98 2.39
CA GLY A 663 -30.81 -1.87 1.48
C GLY A 663 -32.31 -1.55 1.39
N LEU A 664 -33.13 -2.10 2.28
CA LEU A 664 -34.60 -2.08 2.15
C LEU A 664 -35.20 -0.69 2.40
N ASP A 665 -34.51 0.16 3.15
CA ASP A 665 -34.91 1.55 3.41
C ASP A 665 -34.74 2.43 2.16
N ASP A 666 -33.60 2.32 1.48
CA ASP A 666 -33.35 3.01 0.21
C ASP A 666 -34.28 2.49 -0.89
N LEU A 667 -34.43 1.16 -0.99
CA LEU A 667 -35.30 0.53 -1.99
C LEU A 667 -36.80 0.89 -1.80
N ALA A 668 -37.21 1.29 -0.58
CA ALA A 668 -38.55 1.78 -0.31
C ALA A 668 -38.81 3.21 -0.79
N LEU A 669 -37.77 3.97 -1.20
CA LEU A 669 -37.91 5.28 -1.84
C LEU A 669 -38.42 5.13 -3.28
N ASP A 670 -37.90 4.13 -4.01
CA ASP A 670 -38.24 3.87 -5.42
C ASP A 670 -39.39 2.87 -5.59
N ILE A 671 -39.47 1.85 -4.72
CA ILE A 671 -40.49 0.79 -4.80
C ILE A 671 -41.56 0.96 -3.71
N PRO A 672 -42.79 1.40 -4.04
CA PRO A 672 -43.87 1.41 -3.08
C PRO A 672 -44.16 0.00 -2.57
N ASN A 673 -44.32 -0.11 -1.25
CA ASN A 673 -44.50 -1.34 -0.48
C ASN A 673 -43.32 -2.34 -0.60
N ALA A 674 -42.09 -1.87 -0.83
CA ALA A 674 -40.87 -2.71 -0.84
C ALA A 674 -40.80 -3.67 0.36
N ARG A 675 -41.06 -3.17 1.57
CA ARG A 675 -41.04 -3.95 2.82
C ARG A 675 -42.02 -5.13 2.83
N GLU A 676 -43.24 -4.93 2.32
CA GLU A 676 -44.28 -5.97 2.24
C GLU A 676 -43.94 -7.02 1.17
N LYS A 677 -43.46 -6.57 0.00
CA LYS A 677 -43.01 -7.45 -1.09
C LYS A 677 -41.83 -8.31 -0.66
N PHE A 678 -40.85 -7.71 0.04
CA PHE A 678 -39.68 -8.44 0.53
C PHE A 678 -40.07 -9.52 1.53
N ALA A 679 -40.95 -9.23 2.49
CA ALA A 679 -41.47 -10.22 3.43
C ALA A 679 -42.15 -11.42 2.72
N PHE A 680 -42.95 -11.17 1.68
CA PHE A 680 -43.52 -12.23 0.85
C PHE A 680 -42.45 -13.09 0.15
N TYR A 681 -41.38 -12.48 -0.38
CA TYR A 681 -40.30 -13.22 -1.01
C TYR A 681 -39.43 -14.01 -0.01
N VAL A 682 -39.26 -13.52 1.23
CA VAL A 682 -38.60 -14.27 2.32
C VAL A 682 -39.44 -15.48 2.74
N GLU A 683 -40.77 -15.34 2.86
CA GLU A 683 -41.68 -16.46 3.13
C GLU A 683 -41.64 -17.49 1.98
N TYR A 684 -41.67 -17.04 0.73
CA TYR A 684 -41.54 -17.90 -0.45
C TYR A 684 -40.21 -18.68 -0.44
N ALA A 685 -39.09 -17.98 -0.24
CA ALA A 685 -37.75 -18.56 -0.24
C ALA A 685 -37.56 -19.57 0.91
N THR A 686 -38.09 -19.28 2.10
CA THR A 686 -38.09 -20.22 3.23
C THR A 686 -38.89 -21.48 2.90
N ASN A 687 -40.08 -21.35 2.30
CA ASN A 687 -40.89 -22.48 1.85
C ASN A 687 -40.24 -23.30 0.71
N LYS A 688 -39.35 -22.71 -0.08
CA LYS A 688 -38.56 -23.40 -1.11
C LYS A 688 -37.21 -23.95 -0.62
N GLY A 689 -36.84 -23.75 0.64
CA GLY A 689 -35.56 -24.19 1.20
C GLY A 689 -34.35 -23.37 0.74
N TRP A 690 -34.59 -22.20 0.12
CA TRP A 690 -33.56 -21.25 -0.32
C TRP A 690 -32.90 -20.50 0.84
N LEU A 691 -33.63 -20.36 1.95
CA LEU A 691 -33.21 -19.71 3.19
C LEU A 691 -33.40 -20.67 4.36
N LEU A 692 -32.54 -20.55 5.37
CA LEU A 692 -32.73 -21.23 6.64
C LEU A 692 -33.85 -20.55 7.44
N ALA A 693 -34.63 -21.33 8.19
CA ALA A 693 -35.74 -20.82 9.01
C ALA A 693 -35.32 -19.82 10.12
N SER A 694 -34.02 -19.61 10.33
CA SER A 694 -33.44 -18.62 11.23
C SER A 694 -33.24 -17.22 10.61
N PHE A 695 -33.50 -17.03 9.31
CA PHE A 695 -33.22 -15.77 8.59
C PHE A 695 -33.99 -14.54 9.11
N ASP A 696 -35.19 -14.76 9.66
CA ASP A 696 -36.04 -13.74 10.30
C ASP A 696 -35.83 -13.64 11.82
N SER A 697 -34.83 -14.31 12.39
CA SER A 697 -34.45 -14.13 13.79
C SER A 697 -33.87 -12.72 14.01
N PRO A 698 -34.23 -12.00 15.10
CA PRO A 698 -33.60 -10.73 15.46
C PRO A 698 -32.13 -10.83 15.88
N ASP A 699 -31.63 -12.05 16.15
CA ASP A 699 -30.30 -12.34 16.71
C ASP A 699 -29.33 -12.96 15.69
N ALA A 700 -29.46 -12.63 14.39
CA ALA A 700 -28.63 -13.15 13.29
C ALA A 700 -28.01 -12.02 12.45
#